data_AF-A0A538IY05-F1
#
_entry.id   AF-A0A538IY05-F1
#
_cell.length_a   1.000
_cell.length_b   1.000
_cell.length_c   1.000
_cell.angle_alpha   90.00
_cell.angle_beta   90.00
_cell.angle_gamma   90.00
#
_symmetry.space_group_name_H-M   'P 1'
#
loop_
_entity.id
_entity.type
_entity.pdbx_description
1 polymer ?
#
loop_
_entity_poly.entity_id
_entity_poly.type
_entity_poly.pdbx_seq_one_letter_code
_entity_poly.pdbx_strand_id
1 'polypeptide(L)'
;MYTQRLSSLEFFTYAAFFAIVVVSIASILPGRKPPIRTEPYADDELNAHDSRLPKYFLAGGAFLLLGAVHMISKNLPWTADWLARAGYAGHLVRDLSNTHVMIVGGGTLISTGLCWYVLPRIVGRPLSSPGLAQGAFWFTAVGLFVFYVALIANGIAMGRLVSSGWDYEAAKLHMGKAYRVPVGIGAGVMGLGYWCFAANVFLTIFQSRLVRVPKPAGHLWKFLATGAAGLTVGTVQGVIQVQPAHADWLYRAGHAGEWIDPISHAHINLVTGLTMLTAGALFALAPALGGKAPTRRVANLCFWSLLGGSLAFYGVALYLGFHEGRLVVRHGLTPERAEEATRLHPFLIMAAGIAMMAAFWFLLLTLVRSFRPARGPIRAFVLAGCAALAVGTLQGPIQAFPAVNELLDRGGDAGDVIVNLHAQLNMLAGLMVILVGAALALTPGALRSPRALLVGLCGGMAVYYAGGIAFAAVEAHRVANGGTFGAAVPSLEPWQALVLVPAALAVAFGFGSYARAMWRRTAAYRAESRSRLRRTPSAYAGRIPKHVRRRRPTAVAVYEVPMALLGFPGVGWLFAGYPLAGSTLLLVGPAIAWAAIPLAFTPFSNGPLVQVGWQAELFWLPASTLISTALLFRAHRRRRLTLLGSPPRRRGRKSYRTRVAVSIGAIGLLLVTLPFVPAVAGIGGSSVRYAYQSGFTREVTGQFLATPRGTIKLFAWSDPQETFPADALRLRAQDLLALRVRAAAVDAPGAYRLFDLDGNGMPLTVRRSSPRELVLAPAKRLKPGKYVFAAAHEGMFGGRDFAYLRVVAPGESVTVVSHNQRTDVPAVADTVPPIAAALLAAAFALLLLRSLLRRTAGQKALWAAGFALFAVAAASEAAAQRAGWNPALFRTYYLAGGVLTVAYLGAGSAWMLLPRRGRDILLGGLAVATAAAVVTVVLAPVDLSALAAAHSGQPPKNGALGGHAFLWAVALNSMGTLLLVGGSLLSILRRQRVRANVWIASGALTVAAATGLSRAGDTSLVYLGELIGIAVMFCGFTLTAPARKPARATEAPPRPAVVAR
;
A
#
# COMPACT_ATOMS: atom_id res chain seq x y z
N MET A 1 23.82 5.38 -11.98
CA MET A 1 23.62 3.91 -12.06
C MET A 1 22.21 3.44 -11.71
N TYR A 2 21.47 4.06 -10.78
CA TYR A 2 20.10 3.63 -10.42
C TYR A 2 18.95 4.13 -11.33
N THR A 3 19.22 5.00 -12.30
CA THR A 3 18.19 5.61 -13.17
C THR A 3 17.77 4.75 -14.37
N GLN A 4 18.51 3.69 -14.71
CA GLN A 4 18.20 2.83 -15.85
C GLN A 4 17.17 1.73 -15.56
N ARG A 5 16.77 1.52 -14.29
CA ARG A 5 15.85 0.44 -13.88
C ARG A 5 14.50 0.89 -13.34
N LEU A 6 14.26 2.20 -13.23
CA LEU A 6 12.96 2.72 -12.83
C LEU A 6 12.17 3.05 -14.08
N SER A 7 11.01 2.43 -14.26
CA SER A 7 10.05 2.96 -15.22
C SER A 7 9.75 4.42 -14.83
N SER A 8 9.62 5.31 -15.81
CA SER A 8 9.33 6.73 -15.55
C SER A 8 8.10 6.91 -14.64
N LEU A 9 7.14 5.98 -14.70
CA LEU A 9 5.96 5.95 -13.83
C LEU A 9 6.28 5.67 -12.35
N GLU A 10 7.12 4.67 -12.04
CA GLU A 10 7.52 4.35 -10.66
C GLU A 10 8.29 5.50 -10.03
N PHE A 11 9.21 6.13 -10.79
CA PHE A 11 9.92 7.31 -10.33
C PHE A 11 8.97 8.47 -9.98
N PHE A 12 7.98 8.78 -10.83
CA PHE A 12 6.99 9.82 -10.53
C PHE A 12 6.10 9.46 -9.34
N THR A 13 5.74 8.18 -9.16
CA THR A 13 4.95 7.72 -8.01
C THR A 13 5.73 7.87 -6.70
N TYR A 14 7.00 7.46 -6.68
CA TYR A 14 7.87 7.64 -5.51
C TYR A 14 8.18 9.11 -5.24
N ALA A 15 8.49 9.90 -6.26
CA ALA A 15 8.72 11.34 -6.11
C ALA A 15 7.48 12.08 -5.61
N ALA A 16 6.28 11.73 -6.11
CA ALA A 16 5.02 12.29 -5.63
C ALA A 16 4.73 11.86 -4.18
N PHE A 17 4.94 10.59 -3.83
CA PHE A 17 4.80 10.10 -2.46
C PHE A 17 5.76 10.84 -1.52
N PHE A 18 7.05 10.94 -1.87
CA PHE A 18 8.04 11.67 -1.08
C PHE A 18 7.70 13.16 -0.99
N ALA A 19 7.28 13.81 -2.07
CA ALA A 19 6.85 15.20 -2.04
C ALA A 19 5.64 15.40 -1.11
N ILE A 20 4.65 14.50 -1.14
CA ILE A 20 3.50 14.53 -0.23
C ILE A 20 3.95 14.34 1.21
N VAL A 21 4.85 13.39 1.48
CA VAL A 21 5.38 13.14 2.84
C VAL A 21 6.16 14.36 3.34
N VAL A 22 7.06 14.92 2.53
CA VAL A 22 7.86 16.11 2.87
C VAL A 22 6.96 17.33 3.09
N VAL A 23 5.99 17.59 2.20
CA VAL A 23 5.02 18.69 2.37
C VAL A 23 4.16 18.48 3.61
N SER A 24 3.75 17.25 3.89
CA SER A 24 2.98 16.93 5.10
C SER A 24 3.81 17.17 6.36
N ILE A 25 5.06 16.72 6.40
CA ILE A 25 5.97 16.97 7.52
C ILE A 25 6.25 18.46 7.69
N ALA A 26 6.54 19.17 6.58
CA ALA A 26 6.77 20.61 6.58
C ALA A 26 5.56 21.41 7.09
N SER A 27 4.33 20.95 6.78
CA SER A 27 3.10 21.58 7.28
C SER A 27 2.86 21.41 8.78
N ILE A 28 3.55 20.45 9.41
CA ILE A 28 3.43 20.13 10.84
C ILE A 28 4.54 20.80 11.67
N LEU A 29 5.61 21.28 11.02
CA LEU A 29 6.68 22.04 11.65
C LEU A 29 6.24 23.48 11.97
N PRO A 30 6.64 24.04 13.12
CA PRO A 30 6.25 25.39 13.51
C PRO A 30 6.88 26.44 12.57
N GLY A 31 6.04 27.19 11.85
CA GLY A 31 6.46 28.12 10.80
C GLY A 31 6.88 29.54 11.25
N ARG A 32 6.85 29.88 12.55
CA ARG A 32 7.26 31.20 13.07
C ARG A 32 8.34 31.04 14.14
N LYS A 33 9.37 31.90 14.11
CA LYS A 33 10.38 31.98 15.18
C LYS A 33 9.69 32.34 16.51
N PRO A 34 9.84 31.55 17.57
CA PRO A 34 9.27 31.89 18.87
C PRO A 34 9.94 33.15 19.43
N PRO A 35 9.19 34.06 20.08
CA PRO A 35 9.76 35.24 20.72
C PRO A 35 10.59 34.85 21.96
N ILE A 36 11.52 35.72 22.35
CA ILE A 36 12.20 35.62 23.64
C ILE A 36 11.18 35.95 24.73
N ARG A 37 11.11 35.13 25.78
CA ARG A 37 10.26 35.37 26.96
C ARG A 37 11.12 35.49 28.21
N THR A 38 10.85 36.52 29.00
CA THR A 38 11.41 36.76 30.34
C THR A 38 10.43 36.39 31.45
N GLU A 39 9.15 36.21 31.11
CA GLU A 39 8.08 35.79 32.02
C GLU A 39 7.72 34.30 31.83
N PRO A 40 7.26 33.62 32.90
CA PRO A 40 6.82 32.23 32.81
C PRO A 40 5.61 32.08 31.88
N TYR A 41 5.50 30.94 31.21
CA TYR A 41 4.27 30.55 30.53
C TYR A 41 3.17 30.29 31.55
N ALA A 42 1.93 30.63 31.20
CA ALA A 42 0.79 30.28 32.03
C ALA A 42 0.57 28.76 32.07
N ASP A 43 0.01 28.27 33.17
CA ASP A 43 -0.16 26.83 33.39
C ASP A 43 -1.06 26.17 32.35
N ASP A 44 -2.07 26.87 31.84
CA ASP A 44 -2.94 26.40 30.76
C ASP A 44 -2.17 26.22 29.44
N GLU A 45 -1.23 27.12 29.13
CA GLU A 45 -0.34 26.99 27.98
C GLU A 45 0.60 25.78 28.14
N LEU A 46 1.23 25.63 29.31
CA LEU A 46 2.12 24.49 29.61
C LEU A 46 1.39 23.15 29.55
N ASN A 47 0.15 23.11 30.03
CA ASN A 47 -0.66 21.91 30.16
C ASN A 47 -1.57 21.66 28.93
N ALA A 48 -1.39 22.42 27.84
CA ALA A 48 -2.26 22.36 26.67
C ALA A 48 -2.37 20.94 26.05
N HIS A 49 -1.33 20.10 26.19
CA HIS A 49 -1.35 18.73 25.69
C HIS A 49 -1.95 17.72 26.68
N ASP A 50 -2.12 18.07 27.96
CA ASP A 50 -2.49 17.13 29.02
C ASP A 50 -3.85 16.47 28.75
N SER A 51 -4.79 17.23 28.19
CA SER A 51 -6.11 16.73 27.78
C SER A 51 -6.06 15.59 26.74
N ARG A 52 -4.92 15.39 26.06
CA ARG A 52 -4.72 14.38 25.01
C ARG A 52 -3.85 13.21 25.46
N LEU A 53 -3.24 13.27 26.65
CA LEU A 53 -2.44 12.20 27.23
C LEU A 53 -3.18 10.87 27.39
N PRO A 54 -4.47 10.84 27.80
CA PRO A 54 -5.18 9.59 28.06
C PRO A 54 -5.17 8.58 26.90
N LYS A 55 -5.05 9.02 25.64
CA LYS A 55 -4.98 8.11 24.49
C LYS A 55 -3.73 7.24 24.48
N TYR A 56 -2.60 7.74 24.98
CA TYR A 56 -1.34 6.99 25.05
C TYR A 56 -1.47 5.84 26.04
N PHE A 57 -2.03 6.12 27.24
CA PHE A 57 -2.24 5.11 28.28
C PHE A 57 -3.33 4.09 27.90
N LEU A 58 -4.39 4.54 27.22
CA LEU A 58 -5.41 3.64 26.66
C LEU A 58 -4.84 2.70 25.60
N ALA A 59 -4.10 3.24 24.62
CA ALA A 59 -3.48 2.45 23.57
C ALA A 59 -2.45 1.48 24.14
N GLY A 60 -1.62 1.95 25.08
CA GLY A 60 -0.67 1.12 25.81
C GLY A 60 -1.34 -0.05 26.52
N GLY A 61 -2.43 0.20 27.24
CA GLY A 61 -3.20 -0.87 27.88
C GLY A 61 -3.80 -1.86 26.89
N ALA A 62 -4.29 -1.40 25.74
CA ALA A 62 -4.84 -2.28 24.70
C ALA A 62 -3.77 -3.17 24.07
N PHE A 63 -2.59 -2.62 23.73
CA PHE A 63 -1.49 -3.39 23.16
C PHE A 63 -0.86 -4.36 24.16
N LEU A 64 -0.74 -3.98 25.44
CA LEU A 64 -0.28 -4.88 26.49
C LEU A 64 -1.24 -6.06 26.70
N LEU A 65 -2.55 -5.80 26.67
CA LEU A 65 -3.54 -6.87 26.72
C LEU A 65 -3.49 -7.77 25.48
N LEU A 66 -3.33 -7.18 24.29
CA LEU A 66 -3.16 -7.93 23.05
C LEU A 66 -1.92 -8.84 23.09
N GLY A 67 -0.79 -8.32 23.56
CA GLY A 67 0.42 -9.10 23.78
C GLY A 67 0.24 -10.20 24.84
N ALA A 68 -0.46 -9.93 25.94
CA ALA A 68 -0.74 -10.97 26.93
C ALA A 68 -1.66 -12.09 26.39
N VAL A 69 -2.64 -11.75 25.55
CA VAL A 69 -3.45 -12.75 24.82
C VAL A 69 -2.58 -13.54 23.85
N HIS A 70 -1.66 -12.89 23.15
CA HIS A 70 -0.68 -13.57 22.31
C HIS A 70 0.18 -14.53 23.14
N MET A 71 0.67 -14.11 24.31
CA MET A 71 1.42 -14.96 25.24
C MET A 71 0.63 -16.21 25.64
N ILE A 72 -0.67 -16.10 25.89
CA ILE A 72 -1.52 -17.27 26.15
C ILE A 72 -1.55 -18.18 24.91
N SER A 73 -1.88 -17.62 23.74
CA SER A 73 -2.04 -18.38 22.51
C SER A 73 -0.78 -19.13 22.10
N LYS A 74 0.40 -18.51 22.21
CA LYS A 74 1.66 -19.12 21.79
C LYS A 74 2.14 -20.26 22.69
N ASN A 75 1.62 -20.35 23.93
CA ASN A 75 1.95 -21.40 24.90
C ASN A 75 0.88 -22.50 25.00
N LEU A 76 -0.14 -22.48 24.14
CA LEU A 76 -1.08 -23.61 24.03
C LEU A 76 -0.36 -24.81 23.40
N PRO A 77 -0.58 -26.06 23.85
CA PRO A 77 0.23 -27.21 23.45
C PRO A 77 0.38 -27.36 21.93
N TRP A 78 -0.75 -27.32 21.21
CA TRP A 78 -0.75 -27.45 19.75
C TRP A 78 -0.10 -26.27 19.02
N THR A 79 -0.13 -25.07 19.62
CA THR A 79 0.46 -23.87 19.03
C THR A 79 1.96 -23.82 19.30
N ALA A 80 2.39 -24.12 20.52
CA ALA A 80 3.80 -24.19 20.90
C ALA A 80 4.54 -25.26 20.07
N ASP A 81 3.95 -26.45 19.94
CA ASP A 81 4.45 -27.54 19.10
C ASP A 81 4.56 -27.13 17.62
N TRP A 82 3.51 -26.55 17.05
CA TRP A 82 3.56 -26.06 15.67
C TRP A 82 4.62 -24.98 15.46
N LEU A 83 4.73 -24.03 16.40
CA LEU A 83 5.74 -22.97 16.36
C LEU A 83 7.16 -23.51 16.46
N ALA A 84 7.40 -24.52 17.30
CA ALA A 84 8.70 -25.16 17.43
C ALA A 84 9.11 -25.89 16.14
N ARG A 85 8.18 -26.60 15.49
CA ARG A 85 8.43 -27.26 14.20
C ARG A 85 8.62 -26.29 13.03
N ALA A 86 8.04 -25.10 13.11
CA ALA A 86 8.19 -24.07 12.08
C ALA A 86 9.59 -23.39 12.10
N GLY A 87 10.47 -23.75 13.04
CA GLY A 87 11.81 -23.18 13.19
C GLY A 87 11.77 -21.66 13.34
N TYR A 88 12.67 -20.96 12.64
CA TYR A 88 12.75 -19.50 12.70
C TYR A 88 11.46 -18.78 12.22
N ALA A 89 10.67 -19.38 11.32
CA ALA A 89 9.38 -18.82 10.95
C ALA A 89 8.40 -18.79 12.14
N GLY A 90 8.50 -19.79 13.04
CA GLY A 90 7.79 -19.81 14.32
C GLY A 90 8.26 -18.70 15.27
N HIS A 91 9.57 -18.40 15.31
CA HIS A 91 10.13 -17.31 16.12
C HIS A 91 9.55 -15.93 15.76
N LEU A 92 9.28 -15.67 14.47
CA LEU A 92 8.61 -14.45 14.00
C LEU A 92 7.25 -14.24 14.67
N VAL A 93 6.48 -15.32 14.79
CA VAL A 93 5.16 -15.31 15.43
C VAL A 93 5.33 -15.25 16.95
N ARG A 94 6.06 -16.21 17.53
CA ARG A 94 6.16 -16.44 18.97
C ARG A 94 6.77 -15.25 19.73
N ASP A 95 7.90 -14.73 19.25
CA ASP A 95 8.75 -13.85 20.07
C ASP A 95 8.86 -12.46 19.47
N LEU A 96 9.21 -12.34 18.19
CA LEU A 96 9.38 -11.03 17.55
C LEU A 96 8.08 -10.23 17.55
N SER A 97 6.96 -10.82 17.10
CA SER A 97 5.69 -10.11 17.04
C SER A 97 5.15 -9.74 18.44
N ASN A 98 5.24 -10.68 19.40
CA ASN A 98 4.79 -10.46 20.77
C ASN A 98 5.62 -9.38 21.49
N THR A 99 6.94 -9.44 21.33
CA THR A 99 7.86 -8.49 21.95
C THR A 99 7.63 -7.08 21.41
N HIS A 100 7.46 -6.91 20.10
CA HIS A 100 7.17 -5.60 19.50
C HIS A 100 5.84 -5.02 19.98
N VAL A 101 4.76 -5.82 20.01
CA VAL A 101 3.45 -5.32 20.44
C VAL A 101 3.45 -4.88 21.90
N MET A 102 4.19 -5.57 22.78
CA MET A 102 4.27 -5.21 24.21
C MET A 102 5.24 -4.07 24.50
N ILE A 103 6.45 -4.10 23.93
CA ILE A 103 7.49 -3.08 24.18
C ILE A 103 7.16 -1.76 23.48
N VAL A 104 6.84 -1.81 22.19
CA VAL A 104 6.52 -0.58 21.45
C VAL A 104 5.11 -0.12 21.79
N GLY A 105 4.15 -1.03 21.74
CA GLY A 105 2.74 -0.70 21.96
C GLY A 105 2.45 -0.31 23.40
N GLY A 106 2.99 -1.04 24.38
CA GLY A 106 2.90 -0.68 25.79
C GLY A 106 3.93 0.37 26.18
N GLY A 107 5.20 -0.03 26.17
CA GLY A 107 6.30 0.75 26.73
C GLY A 107 6.48 2.10 26.06
N THR A 108 6.75 2.09 24.76
CA THR A 108 7.08 3.32 24.04
C THR A 108 5.91 4.30 24.03
N LEU A 109 4.66 3.83 23.84
CA LEU A 109 3.49 4.72 23.88
C LEU A 109 3.26 5.32 25.27
N ILE A 110 3.33 4.51 26.35
CA ILE A 110 3.13 5.02 27.71
C ILE A 110 4.24 6.01 28.06
N SER A 111 5.50 5.67 27.81
CA SER A 111 6.63 6.55 28.08
C SER A 111 6.58 7.84 27.25
N THR A 112 6.14 7.77 25.99
CA THR A 112 5.87 8.97 25.17
C THR A 112 4.83 9.87 25.82
N GLY A 113 3.75 9.30 26.34
CA GLY A 113 2.74 10.04 27.10
C GLY A 113 3.33 10.70 28.35
N LEU A 114 4.16 9.98 29.11
CA LEU A 114 4.86 10.55 30.28
C LEU A 114 5.77 11.70 29.86
N CYS A 115 6.54 11.55 28.77
CA CYS A 115 7.40 12.59 28.23
C CYS A 115 6.62 13.86 27.89
N TRP A 116 5.46 13.75 27.23
CA TRP A 116 4.60 14.90 26.91
C TRP A 116 4.06 15.62 28.13
N TYR A 117 3.87 14.92 29.24
CA TYR A 117 3.48 15.53 30.51
C TYR A 117 4.65 16.26 31.19
N VAL A 118 5.81 15.60 31.29
CA VAL A 118 6.94 16.13 32.08
C VAL A 118 7.78 17.16 31.33
N LEU A 119 7.95 17.02 30.01
CA LEU A 119 8.88 17.85 29.24
C LEU A 119 8.53 19.34 29.34
N PRO A 120 7.26 19.77 29.14
CA PRO A 120 6.90 21.17 29.27
C PRO A 120 7.22 21.75 30.65
N ARG A 121 7.01 20.96 31.71
CA ARG A 121 7.27 21.32 33.11
C ARG A 121 8.76 21.39 33.44
N ILE A 122 9.58 20.53 32.82
CA ILE A 122 11.04 20.54 32.99
C ILE A 122 11.66 21.76 32.31
N VAL A 123 11.24 22.07 31.08
CA VAL A 123 11.87 23.12 30.26
C VAL A 123 11.18 24.48 30.36
N GLY A 124 10.05 24.57 31.07
CA GLY A 124 9.29 25.80 31.31
C GLY A 124 8.60 26.36 30.06
N ARG A 125 8.16 25.50 29.13
CA ARG A 125 7.46 25.92 27.91
C ARG A 125 6.57 24.84 27.29
N PRO A 126 5.52 25.21 26.53
CA PRO A 126 4.71 24.25 25.80
C PRO A 126 5.51 23.49 24.73
N LEU A 127 4.97 22.32 24.35
CA LEU A 127 5.47 21.53 23.22
C LEU A 127 5.53 22.36 21.94
N SER A 128 6.60 22.20 21.17
CA SER A 128 6.87 22.99 19.97
C SER A 128 5.81 22.81 18.88
N SER A 129 5.34 21.57 18.65
CA SER A 129 4.26 21.29 17.70
C SER A 129 3.25 20.28 18.26
N PRO A 130 1.98 20.68 18.45
CA PRO A 130 0.89 19.75 18.76
C PRO A 130 0.64 18.72 17.64
N GLY A 131 0.96 19.08 16.39
CA GLY A 131 0.82 18.20 15.24
C GLY A 131 1.87 17.09 15.22
N LEU A 132 3.14 17.41 15.53
CA LEU A 132 4.19 16.39 15.67
C LEU A 132 3.85 15.41 16.79
N ALA A 133 3.33 15.88 17.92
CA ALA A 133 2.88 15.01 19.00
C ALA A 133 1.73 14.07 18.56
N GLN A 134 0.81 14.53 17.70
CA GLN A 134 -0.24 13.68 17.14
C GLN A 134 0.32 12.68 16.12
N GLY A 135 1.20 13.10 15.22
CA GLY A 135 1.89 12.24 14.26
C GLY A 135 2.65 11.14 14.97
N ALA A 136 3.41 11.49 16.02
CA ALA A 136 4.15 10.55 16.84
C ALA A 136 3.27 9.42 17.40
N PHE A 137 2.06 9.74 17.87
CA PHE A 137 1.12 8.72 18.34
C PHE A 137 0.58 7.84 17.22
N TRP A 138 0.00 8.47 16.18
CA TRP A 138 -0.75 7.73 15.17
C TRP A 138 0.16 6.89 14.27
N PHE A 139 1.29 7.44 13.84
CA PHE A 139 2.24 6.71 13.02
C PHE A 139 2.85 5.55 13.81
N THR A 140 3.20 5.74 15.09
CA THR A 140 3.68 4.63 15.93
C THR A 140 2.61 3.55 16.10
N ALA A 141 1.38 3.91 16.51
CA ALA A 141 0.33 2.93 16.81
C ALA A 141 -0.15 2.18 15.56
N VAL A 142 -0.33 2.86 14.43
CA VAL A 142 -0.77 2.24 13.17
C VAL A 142 0.37 1.42 12.56
N GLY A 143 1.58 1.98 12.50
CA GLY A 143 2.76 1.28 12.00
C GLY A 143 3.03 -0.01 12.78
N LEU A 144 2.97 0.06 14.12
CA LEU A 144 3.09 -1.11 14.99
C LEU A 144 2.03 -2.17 14.69
N PHE A 145 0.76 -1.78 14.54
CA PHE A 145 -0.31 -2.74 14.29
C PHE A 145 -0.13 -3.44 12.94
N VAL A 146 0.23 -2.69 11.89
CA VAL A 146 0.54 -3.26 10.56
C VAL A 146 1.75 -4.20 10.65
N PHE A 147 2.81 -3.78 11.34
CA PHE A 147 4.01 -4.57 11.53
C PHE A 147 3.73 -5.88 12.28
N TYR A 148 2.96 -5.81 13.37
CA TYR A 148 2.54 -6.97 14.16
C TYR A 148 1.76 -7.99 13.31
N VAL A 149 0.74 -7.53 12.57
CA VAL A 149 -0.04 -8.40 11.70
C VAL A 149 0.81 -9.00 10.58
N ALA A 150 1.72 -8.20 10.00
CA ALA A 150 2.63 -8.66 8.96
C ALA A 150 3.57 -9.76 9.45
N LEU A 151 4.18 -9.62 10.64
CA LEU A 151 5.04 -10.64 11.22
C LEU A 151 4.30 -11.96 11.46
N ILE A 152 3.09 -11.90 12.00
CA ILE A 152 2.28 -13.11 12.23
C ILE A 152 1.90 -13.77 10.89
N ALA A 153 1.37 -13.00 9.94
CA ALA A 153 0.95 -13.54 8.65
C ALA A 153 2.12 -14.17 7.88
N ASN A 154 3.26 -13.49 7.87
CA ASN A 154 4.47 -13.99 7.21
C ASN A 154 5.05 -15.21 7.93
N GLY A 155 5.10 -15.21 9.26
CA GLY A 155 5.56 -16.37 10.03
C GLY A 155 4.68 -17.61 9.80
N ILE A 156 3.35 -17.43 9.72
CA ILE A 156 2.42 -18.52 9.37
C ILE A 156 2.63 -19.01 7.94
N ALA A 157 2.76 -18.08 6.97
CA ALA A 157 2.95 -18.44 5.58
C ALA A 157 4.27 -19.19 5.35
N MET A 158 5.39 -18.69 5.89
CA MET A 158 6.69 -19.36 5.80
C MET A 158 6.72 -20.65 6.61
N GLY A 159 6.11 -20.69 7.79
CA GLY A 159 6.05 -21.91 8.62
C GLY A 159 5.37 -23.07 7.90
N ARG A 160 4.36 -22.81 7.06
CA ARG A 160 3.75 -23.83 6.20
C ARG A 160 4.72 -24.39 5.16
N LEU A 161 5.50 -23.52 4.52
CA LEU A 161 6.53 -23.93 3.57
C LEU A 161 7.62 -24.76 4.26
N VAL A 162 8.10 -24.30 5.42
CA VAL A 162 9.09 -25.03 6.22
C VAL A 162 8.55 -26.40 6.63
N SER A 163 7.29 -26.49 7.07
CA SER A 163 6.65 -27.78 7.39
C SER A 163 6.52 -28.73 6.19
N SER A 164 6.58 -28.20 4.96
CA SER A 164 6.62 -29.00 3.72
C SER A 164 8.04 -29.35 3.26
N GLY A 165 9.05 -29.18 4.12
CA GLY A 165 10.44 -29.54 3.86
C GLY A 165 11.28 -28.43 3.22
N TRP A 166 10.77 -27.20 3.13
CA TRP A 166 11.56 -26.07 2.63
C TRP A 166 12.53 -25.57 3.70
N ASP A 167 13.73 -25.19 3.26
CA ASP A 167 14.60 -24.36 4.08
C ASP A 167 13.96 -22.99 4.34
N TYR A 168 14.22 -22.40 5.52
CA TYR A 168 13.65 -21.12 5.91
C TYR A 168 14.01 -19.99 4.93
N GLU A 169 15.26 -19.96 4.45
CA GLU A 169 15.70 -18.92 3.51
C GLU A 169 15.08 -19.15 2.12
N ALA A 170 14.93 -20.40 1.70
CA ALA A 170 14.18 -20.72 0.47
C ALA A 170 12.72 -20.25 0.57
N ALA A 171 12.05 -20.48 1.71
CA ALA A 171 10.68 -20.03 1.95
C ALA A 171 10.56 -18.50 1.95
N LYS A 172 11.52 -17.79 2.56
CA LYS A 172 11.58 -16.32 2.60
C LYS A 172 11.87 -15.72 1.22
N LEU A 173 12.77 -16.32 0.44
CA LEU A 173 13.04 -15.93 -0.94
C LEU A 173 11.82 -16.13 -1.84
N HIS A 174 11.13 -17.27 -1.68
CA HIS A 174 9.88 -17.57 -2.38
C HIS A 174 8.79 -16.53 -2.07
N MET A 175 8.65 -16.11 -0.80
CA MET A 175 7.72 -15.05 -0.42
C MET A 175 8.06 -13.69 -1.07
N GLY A 176 9.34 -13.42 -1.33
CA GLY A 176 9.80 -12.23 -2.06
C GLY A 176 9.18 -10.92 -1.58
N LYS A 177 8.41 -10.24 -2.45
CA LYS A 177 7.74 -8.97 -2.13
C LYS A 177 6.61 -9.12 -1.10
N ALA A 178 5.94 -10.27 -1.04
CA ALA A 178 4.84 -10.51 -0.11
C ALA A 178 5.31 -10.47 1.36
N TYR A 179 6.56 -10.90 1.62
CA TYR A 179 7.21 -10.70 2.91
C TYR A 179 7.66 -9.25 3.11
N ARG A 180 8.44 -8.70 2.17
CA ARG A 180 9.18 -7.44 2.36
C ARG A 180 8.29 -6.20 2.46
N VAL A 181 7.24 -6.12 1.63
CA VAL A 181 6.43 -4.89 1.50
C VAL A 181 5.60 -4.62 2.77
N PRO A 182 4.81 -5.56 3.32
CA PRO A 182 4.00 -5.29 4.51
C PRO A 182 4.83 -4.97 5.75
N VAL A 183 5.93 -5.71 5.96
CA VAL A 183 6.86 -5.50 7.07
C VAL A 183 7.54 -4.13 6.94
N GLY A 184 8.03 -3.79 5.74
CA GLY A 184 8.65 -2.50 5.45
C GLY A 184 7.71 -1.32 5.62
N ILE A 185 6.43 -1.44 5.22
CA ILE A 185 5.41 -0.41 5.45
C ILE A 185 5.16 -0.22 6.95
N GLY A 186 4.93 -1.30 7.68
CA GLY A 186 4.68 -1.25 9.13
C GLY A 186 5.84 -0.58 9.88
N ALA A 187 7.07 -1.03 9.60
CA ALA A 187 8.29 -0.48 10.18
C ALA A 187 8.53 0.99 9.79
N GLY A 188 8.36 1.35 8.52
CA GLY A 188 8.57 2.70 8.03
C GLY A 188 7.57 3.70 8.63
N VAL A 189 6.30 3.34 8.69
CA VAL A 189 5.26 4.17 9.33
C VAL A 189 5.54 4.31 10.83
N MET A 190 5.93 3.23 11.51
CA MET A 190 6.32 3.29 12.92
C MET A 190 7.54 4.23 13.14
N GLY A 191 8.56 4.14 12.29
CA GLY A 191 9.75 4.99 12.32
C GLY A 191 9.44 6.48 12.13
N LEU A 192 8.51 6.83 11.23
CA LEU A 192 8.02 8.22 11.11
C LEU A 192 7.39 8.73 12.42
N GLY A 193 6.75 7.85 13.19
CA GLY A 193 6.24 8.16 14.52
C GLY A 193 7.35 8.54 15.49
N TYR A 194 8.44 7.77 15.52
CA TYR A 194 9.59 8.05 16.38
C TYR A 194 10.31 9.34 15.98
N TRP A 195 10.41 9.63 14.69
CA TRP A 195 11.02 10.87 14.22
C TRP A 195 10.17 12.09 14.54
N CYS A 196 8.84 11.98 14.45
CA CYS A 196 7.93 13.02 14.93
C CYS A 196 8.10 13.26 16.44
N PHE A 197 8.24 12.19 17.22
CA PHE A 197 8.51 12.27 18.66
C PHE A 197 9.82 13.00 18.92
N ALA A 198 10.92 12.52 18.34
CA ALA A 198 12.26 13.05 18.57
C ALA A 198 12.38 14.52 18.13
N ALA A 199 11.89 14.85 16.92
CA ALA A 199 11.89 16.22 16.43
C ALA A 199 11.17 17.17 17.39
N ASN A 200 10.01 16.77 17.91
CA ASN A 200 9.26 17.62 18.84
C ASN A 200 9.98 17.76 20.20
N VAL A 201 10.62 16.70 20.71
CA VAL A 201 11.45 16.78 21.92
C VAL A 201 12.61 17.75 21.71
N PHE A 202 13.41 17.56 20.67
CA PHE A 202 14.58 18.40 20.40
C PHE A 202 14.20 19.85 20.14
N LEU A 203 13.17 20.12 19.34
CA LEU A 203 12.69 21.48 19.10
C LEU A 203 12.18 22.14 20.38
N THR A 204 11.44 21.40 21.22
CA THR A 204 10.94 21.93 22.50
C THR A 204 12.10 22.27 23.44
N ILE A 205 13.10 21.40 23.58
CA ILE A 205 14.27 21.64 24.41
C ILE A 205 15.11 22.80 23.86
N PHE A 206 15.42 22.77 22.57
CA PHE A 206 16.24 23.79 21.92
C PHE A 206 15.61 25.18 22.03
N GLN A 207 14.32 25.30 21.71
CA GLN A 207 13.63 26.57 21.79
C GLN A 207 13.36 27.00 23.24
N SER A 208 13.55 26.13 24.25
CA SER A 208 13.46 26.54 25.66
C SER A 208 14.56 27.52 26.06
N ARG A 209 15.68 27.59 25.32
CA ARG A 209 16.74 28.58 25.53
C ARG A 209 16.25 30.04 25.38
N LEU A 210 15.11 30.23 24.71
CA LEU A 210 14.46 31.53 24.53
C LEU A 210 13.63 31.95 25.74
N VAL A 211 13.43 31.05 26.70
CA VAL A 211 12.69 31.30 27.95
C VAL A 211 13.68 31.51 29.08
N ARG A 212 13.87 32.77 29.47
CA ARG A 212 14.82 33.24 30.49
C ARG A 212 14.21 33.25 31.89
N VAL A 213 13.61 32.13 32.27
CA VAL A 213 12.98 31.90 33.58
C VAL A 213 13.71 30.77 34.30
N PRO A 214 13.87 30.80 35.63
CA PRO A 214 14.45 29.70 36.39
C PRO A 214 13.74 28.37 36.12
N LYS A 215 14.52 27.30 35.91
CA LYS A 215 14.01 25.94 35.63
C LYS A 215 14.57 24.95 36.67
N PRO A 216 13.91 24.77 37.83
CA PRO A 216 14.44 23.96 38.93
C PRO A 216 14.76 22.51 38.51
N ALA A 217 13.87 21.90 37.72
CA ALA A 217 14.04 20.55 37.18
C ALA A 217 14.83 20.52 35.86
N GLY A 218 15.36 21.67 35.40
CA GLY A 218 15.97 21.81 34.07
C GLY A 218 17.08 20.79 33.80
N HIS A 219 17.87 20.42 34.81
CA HIS A 219 18.93 19.42 34.66
C HIS A 219 18.46 18.03 34.17
N LEU A 220 17.16 17.72 34.22
CA LEU A 220 16.58 16.46 33.76
C LEU A 220 16.29 16.42 32.24
N TRP A 221 16.33 17.56 31.52
CA TRP A 221 16.03 17.59 30.07
C TRP A 221 16.92 16.63 29.28
N LYS A 222 18.17 16.45 29.73
CA LYS A 222 19.16 15.59 29.08
C LYS A 222 18.73 14.13 29.01
N PHE A 223 18.03 13.62 30.01
CA PHE A 223 17.48 12.26 29.98
C PHE A 223 16.47 12.10 28.83
N LEU A 224 15.58 13.07 28.66
CA LEU A 224 14.56 13.06 27.60
C LEU A 224 15.18 13.27 26.22
N ALA A 225 16.16 14.17 26.10
CA ALA A 225 16.90 14.38 24.85
C ALA A 225 17.69 13.15 24.43
N THR A 226 18.42 12.52 25.36
CA THR A 226 19.17 11.29 25.09
C THR A 226 18.24 10.13 24.77
N GLY A 227 17.09 10.02 25.46
CA GLY A 227 16.06 9.03 25.12
C GLY A 227 15.51 9.20 23.71
N ALA A 228 15.20 10.45 23.32
CA ALA A 228 14.80 10.76 21.95
C ALA A 228 15.92 10.47 20.92
N ALA A 229 17.18 10.75 21.27
CA ALA A 229 18.34 10.44 20.44
C ALA A 229 18.50 8.93 20.24
N GLY A 230 18.44 8.14 21.31
CA GLY A 230 18.58 6.67 21.26
C GLY A 230 17.53 6.02 20.37
N LEU A 231 16.26 6.43 20.48
CA LEU A 231 15.18 5.96 19.60
C LEU A 231 15.37 6.40 18.14
N THR A 232 15.98 7.56 17.91
CA THR A 232 16.30 8.05 16.55
C THR A 232 17.45 7.25 15.95
N VAL A 233 18.55 7.06 16.69
CA VAL A 233 19.69 6.26 16.25
C VAL A 233 19.26 4.83 15.97
N GLY A 234 18.47 4.23 16.87
CA GLY A 234 17.91 2.90 16.68
C GLY A 234 17.07 2.80 15.40
N THR A 235 16.13 3.73 15.16
CA THR A 235 15.35 3.70 13.91
C THR A 235 16.17 3.93 12.65
N VAL A 236 17.18 4.80 12.69
CA VAL A 236 18.09 5.00 11.56
C VAL A 236 18.90 3.73 11.28
N GLN A 237 19.46 3.11 12.32
CA GLN A 237 20.14 1.83 12.21
C GLN A 237 19.21 0.76 11.62
N GLY A 238 17.97 0.67 12.11
CA GLY A 238 16.93 -0.21 11.60
C GLY A 238 16.63 -0.02 10.10
N VAL A 239 16.68 1.22 9.59
CA VAL A 239 16.50 1.51 8.15
C VAL A 239 17.75 1.14 7.33
N ILE A 240 18.95 1.34 7.90
CA ILE A 240 20.21 1.02 7.25
C ILE A 240 20.36 -0.50 7.10
N GLN A 241 20.16 -1.25 8.18
CA GLN A 241 20.38 -2.70 8.20
C GLN A 241 19.44 -3.47 7.25
N VAL A 242 18.24 -2.95 6.96
CA VAL A 242 17.29 -3.57 6.03
C VAL A 242 17.53 -3.21 4.56
N GLN A 243 18.50 -2.34 4.24
CA GLN A 243 18.85 -2.06 2.83
C GLN A 243 19.42 -3.32 2.18
N PRO A 244 19.13 -3.60 0.89
CA PRO A 244 19.50 -4.88 0.27
C PRO A 244 20.98 -5.26 0.42
N ALA A 245 21.91 -4.32 0.25
CA ALA A 245 23.34 -4.58 0.38
C ALA A 245 23.79 -4.83 1.83
N HIS A 246 23.14 -4.18 2.80
CA HIS A 246 23.47 -4.34 4.22
C HIS A 246 22.84 -5.60 4.80
N ALA A 247 21.60 -5.91 4.41
CA ALA A 247 20.93 -7.15 4.78
C ALA A 247 21.67 -8.38 4.22
N ASP A 248 22.15 -8.32 2.98
CA ASP A 248 22.99 -9.38 2.39
C ASP A 248 24.33 -9.53 3.12
N TRP A 249 24.97 -8.41 3.47
CA TRP A 249 26.22 -8.45 4.23
C TRP A 249 26.03 -9.04 5.63
N LEU A 250 24.99 -8.61 6.36
CA LEU A 250 24.65 -9.13 7.69
C LEU A 250 24.32 -10.61 7.63
N TYR A 251 23.58 -11.03 6.61
CA TYR A 251 23.30 -12.45 6.36
C TYR A 251 24.59 -13.25 6.17
N ARG A 252 25.50 -12.77 5.31
CA ARG A 252 26.79 -13.42 5.08
C ARG A 252 27.71 -13.41 6.30
N ALA A 253 27.51 -12.49 7.23
CA ALA A 253 28.27 -12.41 8.48
C ALA A 253 27.83 -13.47 9.51
N GLY A 254 26.68 -14.15 9.31
CA GLY A 254 26.18 -15.18 10.22
C GLY A 254 26.00 -14.66 11.65
N HIS A 255 26.39 -15.44 12.64
CA HIS A 255 26.28 -15.09 14.06
C HIS A 255 26.99 -13.78 14.42
N ALA A 256 28.11 -13.46 13.77
CA ALA A 256 28.79 -12.17 13.96
C ALA A 256 27.91 -10.97 13.55
N GLY A 257 27.00 -11.15 12.58
CA GLY A 257 26.03 -10.13 12.19
C GLY A 257 24.99 -9.80 13.27
N GLU A 258 24.73 -10.74 14.19
CA GLU A 258 23.70 -10.59 15.24
C GLU A 258 24.04 -9.50 16.26
N TRP A 259 25.33 -9.26 16.49
CA TRP A 259 25.82 -8.14 17.28
C TRP A 259 25.33 -6.79 16.75
N ILE A 260 25.16 -6.66 15.44
CA ILE A 260 24.59 -5.47 14.81
C ILE A 260 23.05 -5.56 14.81
N ASP A 261 22.48 -6.62 14.25
CA ASP A 261 21.03 -6.85 14.17
C ASP A 261 20.69 -8.27 14.64
N PRO A 262 20.04 -8.46 15.81
CA PRO A 262 19.24 -7.46 16.53
C PRO A 262 19.89 -6.80 17.75
N ILE A 263 21.07 -7.22 18.22
CA ILE A 263 21.54 -6.91 19.60
C ILE A 263 21.76 -5.41 19.82
N SER A 264 22.66 -4.79 19.06
CA SER A 264 22.96 -3.35 19.23
C SER A 264 21.74 -2.46 18.93
N HIS A 265 20.93 -2.85 17.94
CA HIS A 265 19.70 -2.15 17.57
C HIS A 265 18.65 -2.18 18.69
N ALA A 266 18.43 -3.34 19.31
CA ALA A 266 17.52 -3.46 20.45
C ALA A 266 18.05 -2.68 21.65
N HIS A 267 19.34 -2.79 21.93
CA HIS A 267 19.99 -2.14 23.07
C HIS A 267 19.89 -0.61 23.04
N ILE A 268 20.22 0.04 21.92
CA ILE A 268 20.14 1.50 21.81
C ILE A 268 18.70 2.01 21.97
N ASN A 269 17.71 1.27 21.45
CA ASN A 269 16.30 1.63 21.58
C ASN A 269 15.78 1.46 23.02
N LEU A 270 16.14 0.36 23.68
CA LEU A 270 15.62 0.01 25.01
C LEU A 270 16.35 0.74 26.13
N VAL A 271 17.68 0.71 26.14
CA VAL A 271 18.50 1.25 27.23
C VAL A 271 18.72 2.75 27.03
N THR A 272 19.34 3.15 25.93
CA THR A 272 19.61 4.57 25.68
C THR A 272 18.32 5.34 25.41
N GLY A 273 17.38 4.73 24.69
CA GLY A 273 16.10 5.31 24.34
C GLY A 273 15.09 5.29 25.50
N LEU A 274 14.46 4.13 25.71
CA LEU A 274 13.28 3.99 26.56
C LEU A 274 13.58 4.13 28.06
N THR A 275 14.66 3.50 28.56
CA THR A 275 15.06 3.58 29.98
C THR A 275 15.46 5.00 30.36
N MET A 276 16.30 5.66 29.56
CA MET A 276 16.72 7.04 29.82
C MET A 276 15.52 8.00 29.89
N LEU A 277 14.59 7.86 28.93
CA LEU A 277 13.37 8.65 28.88
C LEU A 277 12.47 8.40 30.10
N THR A 278 12.32 7.14 30.49
CA THR A 278 11.49 6.74 31.63
C THR A 278 12.10 7.21 32.96
N ALA A 279 13.41 7.06 33.14
CA ALA A 279 14.12 7.53 34.32
C ALA A 279 13.99 9.05 34.52
N GLY A 280 14.22 9.83 33.45
CA GLY A 280 14.05 11.29 33.48
C GLY A 280 12.63 11.71 33.84
N ALA A 281 11.62 11.03 33.29
CA ALA A 281 10.23 11.29 33.61
C ALA A 281 9.88 10.95 35.06
N LEU A 282 10.35 9.81 35.58
CA LEU A 282 10.08 9.40 36.96
C LEU A 282 10.75 10.32 37.99
N PHE A 283 11.98 10.77 37.74
CA PHE A 283 12.65 11.73 38.62
C PHE A 283 11.91 13.08 38.66
N ALA A 284 11.37 13.54 37.53
CA ALA A 284 10.55 14.75 37.48
C ALA A 284 9.19 14.57 38.18
N LEU A 285 8.60 13.38 38.09
CA LEU A 285 7.30 13.07 38.68
C LEU A 285 7.35 12.74 40.18
N ALA A 286 8.51 12.33 40.70
CA ALA A 286 8.62 11.84 42.08
C ALA A 286 7.97 12.78 43.12
N PRO A 287 8.21 14.11 43.12
CA PRO A 287 7.57 15.01 44.08
C PRO A 287 6.05 15.07 43.94
N ALA A 288 5.55 15.13 42.70
CA ALA A 288 4.12 15.19 42.42
C ALA A 288 3.38 13.91 42.85
N LEU A 289 4.10 12.79 42.94
CA LEU A 289 3.58 11.49 43.35
C LEU A 289 3.85 11.17 44.83
N GLY A 290 4.25 12.18 45.62
CA GLY A 290 4.53 12.06 47.06
C GLY A 290 5.88 11.42 47.40
N GLY A 291 6.73 11.17 46.40
CA GLY A 291 8.11 10.75 46.56
C GLY A 291 9.06 11.93 46.79
N LYS A 292 10.37 11.65 46.82
CA LYS A 292 11.44 12.66 46.90
C LYS A 292 12.21 12.67 45.58
N ALA A 293 12.38 13.84 44.96
CA ALA A 293 13.25 13.95 43.79
C ALA A 293 14.72 13.70 44.19
N PRO A 294 15.52 13.03 43.34
CA PRO A 294 16.94 12.92 43.56
C PRO A 294 17.60 14.30 43.51
N THR A 295 18.69 14.47 44.27
CA THR A 295 19.48 15.70 44.18
C THR A 295 20.10 15.84 42.78
N ARG A 296 20.35 17.07 42.33
CA ARG A 296 20.97 17.33 41.02
C ARG A 296 22.28 16.56 40.81
N ARG A 297 23.09 16.41 41.86
CA ARG A 297 24.34 15.62 41.83
C ARG A 297 24.06 14.14 41.55
N VAL A 298 23.16 13.52 42.31
CA VAL A 298 22.80 12.10 42.15
C VAL A 298 22.15 11.84 40.78
N ALA A 299 21.22 12.70 40.35
CA ALA A 299 20.60 12.60 39.03
C ALA A 299 21.64 12.74 37.90
N ASN A 300 22.62 13.64 38.06
CA ASN A 300 23.68 13.82 37.07
C ASN A 300 24.62 12.62 37.01
N LEU A 301 25.05 12.09 38.15
CA LEU A 301 25.88 10.90 38.21
C LEU A 301 25.14 9.73 37.56
N CYS A 302 23.86 9.54 37.89
CA CYS A 302 23.04 8.46 37.34
C CYS A 302 22.91 8.56 35.82
N PHE A 303 22.69 9.78 35.29
CA PHE A 303 22.70 10.03 33.86
C PHE A 303 24.01 9.60 33.18
N TRP A 304 25.15 10.06 33.71
CA TRP A 304 26.44 9.81 33.08
C TRP A 304 26.88 8.36 33.21
N SER A 305 26.60 7.70 34.34
CA SER A 305 26.80 6.26 34.49
C SER A 305 25.97 5.47 33.49
N LEU A 306 24.67 5.80 33.35
CA LEU A 306 23.78 5.11 32.42
C LEU A 306 24.16 5.34 30.96
N LEU A 307 24.51 6.58 30.60
CA LEU A 307 24.97 6.91 29.25
C LEU A 307 26.29 6.20 28.92
N GLY A 308 27.26 6.25 29.84
CA GLY A 308 28.56 5.60 29.68
C GLY A 308 28.43 4.09 29.50
N GLY A 309 27.73 3.41 30.42
CA GLY A 309 27.51 1.96 30.34
C GLY A 309 26.73 1.56 29.08
N SER A 310 25.70 2.32 28.70
CA SER A 310 24.90 2.05 27.51
C SER A 310 25.70 2.24 26.22
N LEU A 311 26.46 3.32 26.07
CA LEU A 311 27.27 3.57 24.87
C LEU A 311 28.47 2.63 24.79
N ALA A 312 29.06 2.24 25.91
CA ALA A 312 30.12 1.24 25.94
C ALA A 312 29.62 -0.10 25.36
N PHE A 313 28.48 -0.60 25.86
CA PHE A 313 27.90 -1.84 25.34
C PHE A 313 27.47 -1.72 23.88
N TYR A 314 26.84 -0.62 23.49
CA TYR A 314 26.46 -0.38 22.09
C TYR A 314 27.67 -0.36 21.16
N GLY A 315 28.73 0.33 21.56
CA GLY A 315 29.97 0.41 20.81
C GLY A 315 30.71 -0.92 20.72
N VAL A 316 30.74 -1.70 21.80
CA VAL A 316 31.31 -3.06 21.81
C VAL A 316 30.54 -3.98 20.85
N ALA A 317 29.21 -4.00 20.92
CA ALA A 317 28.40 -4.82 20.01
C ALA A 317 28.63 -4.42 18.54
N LEU A 318 28.63 -3.13 18.21
CA LEU A 318 28.95 -2.70 16.85
C LEU A 318 30.38 -3.07 16.43
N TYR A 319 31.36 -2.89 17.31
CA TYR A 319 32.75 -3.24 17.02
C TYR A 319 32.90 -4.73 16.71
N LEU A 320 32.38 -5.60 17.58
CA LEU A 320 32.45 -7.05 17.39
C LEU A 320 31.74 -7.45 16.09
N GLY A 321 30.52 -6.96 15.87
CA GLY A 321 29.78 -7.31 14.67
C GLY A 321 30.44 -6.85 13.37
N PHE A 322 31.08 -5.66 13.34
CA PHE A 322 31.85 -5.23 12.17
C PHE A 322 33.19 -5.95 12.04
N HIS A 323 33.87 -6.25 13.14
CA HIS A 323 35.17 -6.89 13.13
C HIS A 323 35.07 -8.37 12.74
N GLU A 324 34.30 -9.14 13.51
CA GLU A 324 34.07 -10.57 13.28
C GLU A 324 33.30 -10.79 11.99
N GLY A 325 32.28 -9.97 11.71
CA GLY A 325 31.55 -10.03 10.44
C GLY A 325 32.47 -9.79 9.24
N ARG A 326 33.49 -8.93 9.36
CA ARG A 326 34.50 -8.76 8.29
C ARG A 326 35.41 -9.96 8.17
N LEU A 327 35.78 -10.62 9.26
CA LEU A 327 36.54 -11.87 9.22
C LEU A 327 35.76 -12.97 8.50
N VAL A 328 34.48 -13.13 8.82
CA VAL A 328 33.59 -14.09 8.13
C VAL A 328 33.43 -13.73 6.64
N VAL A 329 32.97 -12.51 6.34
CA VAL A 329 32.57 -12.13 4.97
C VAL A 329 33.76 -12.00 4.03
N ARG A 330 34.91 -11.47 4.49
CA ARG A 330 36.08 -11.22 3.63
C ARG A 330 37.13 -12.32 3.67
N HIS A 331 37.29 -13.00 4.80
CA HIS A 331 38.37 -14.00 4.97
C HIS A 331 37.83 -15.43 5.01
N GLY A 332 36.50 -15.63 4.89
CA GLY A 332 35.89 -16.96 4.79
C GLY A 332 36.00 -17.78 6.08
N LEU A 333 36.24 -17.13 7.21
CA LEU A 333 36.18 -17.77 8.53
C LEU A 333 34.73 -18.15 8.85
N THR A 334 34.54 -19.22 9.62
CA THR A 334 33.25 -19.47 10.25
C THR A 334 33.05 -18.48 11.40
N PRO A 335 31.81 -18.16 11.81
CA PRO A 335 31.57 -17.24 12.92
C PRO A 335 32.31 -17.63 14.20
N GLU A 336 32.37 -18.91 14.51
CA GLU A 336 33.04 -19.45 15.70
C GLU A 336 34.55 -19.23 15.62
N ARG A 337 35.16 -19.46 14.45
CA ARG A 337 36.59 -19.18 14.23
C ARG A 337 36.90 -17.69 14.21
N ALA A 338 35.95 -16.85 13.79
CA ALA A 338 36.10 -15.40 13.83
C ALA A 338 36.06 -14.88 15.29
N GLU A 339 35.21 -15.47 16.12
CA GLU A 339 35.17 -15.22 17.56
C GLU A 339 36.45 -15.68 18.26
N GLU A 340 36.90 -16.92 18.02
CA GLU A 340 38.17 -17.45 18.55
C GLU A 340 39.38 -16.60 18.14
N ALA A 341 39.38 -16.09 16.91
CA ALA A 341 40.42 -15.18 16.42
C ALA A 341 40.39 -13.81 17.12
N THR A 342 39.24 -13.42 17.68
CA THR A 342 39.02 -12.14 18.35
C THR A 342 39.29 -12.28 19.85
N ARG A 343 40.56 -12.36 20.25
CA ARG A 343 41.00 -12.54 21.65
C ARG A 343 40.38 -11.56 22.67
N LEU A 344 39.97 -10.37 22.22
CA LEU A 344 39.36 -9.34 23.06
C LEU A 344 37.85 -9.53 23.30
N HIS A 345 37.18 -10.38 22.52
CA HIS A 345 35.72 -10.59 22.55
C HIS A 345 35.16 -10.76 23.97
N PRO A 346 35.59 -11.77 24.75
CA PRO A 346 35.00 -12.02 26.08
C PRO A 346 35.27 -10.87 27.05
N PHE A 347 36.44 -10.22 26.95
CA PHE A 347 36.80 -9.09 27.82
C PHE A 347 35.97 -7.85 27.52
N LEU A 348 35.72 -7.55 26.24
CA LEU A 348 34.93 -6.39 25.83
C LEU A 348 33.46 -6.52 26.27
N ILE A 349 32.85 -7.68 26.06
CA ILE A 349 31.46 -7.94 26.46
C ILE A 349 31.33 -7.92 27.98
N MET A 350 32.23 -8.60 28.69
CA MET A 350 32.18 -8.66 30.15
C MET A 350 32.38 -7.27 30.77
N ALA A 351 33.37 -6.49 30.31
CA ALA A 351 33.61 -5.15 30.81
C ALA A 351 32.41 -4.21 30.55
N ALA A 352 31.87 -4.21 29.33
CA ALA A 352 30.71 -3.39 28.99
C ALA A 352 29.44 -3.84 29.73
N GLY A 353 29.24 -5.15 29.90
CA GLY A 353 28.13 -5.74 30.65
C GLY A 353 28.16 -5.38 32.13
N ILE A 354 29.32 -5.47 32.78
CA ILE A 354 29.51 -5.07 34.19
C ILE A 354 29.29 -3.57 34.36
N ALA A 355 29.85 -2.74 33.48
CA ALA A 355 29.66 -1.29 33.52
C ALA A 355 28.17 -0.92 33.37
N MET A 356 27.46 -1.59 32.45
CA MET A 356 26.03 -1.42 32.28
C MET A 356 25.23 -1.89 33.51
N MET A 357 25.55 -3.05 34.09
CA MET A 357 24.92 -3.55 35.31
C MET A 357 25.07 -2.55 36.46
N ALA A 358 26.29 -2.07 36.71
CA ALA A 358 26.58 -1.09 37.76
C ALA A 358 25.75 0.19 37.58
N ALA A 359 25.64 0.68 36.33
CA ALA A 359 24.83 1.85 36.01
C ALA A 359 23.32 1.62 36.24
N PHE A 360 22.80 0.45 35.85
CA PHE A 360 21.40 0.07 36.11
C PHE A 360 21.12 -0.05 37.60
N TRP A 361 21.98 -0.71 38.36
CA TRP A 361 21.80 -0.87 39.81
C TRP A 361 21.84 0.48 40.52
N PHE A 362 22.69 1.40 40.09
CA PHE A 362 22.68 2.77 40.59
C PHE A 362 21.37 3.51 40.27
N LEU A 363 20.82 3.34 39.06
CA LEU A 363 19.49 3.84 38.70
C LEU A 363 18.39 3.23 39.60
N LEU A 364 18.38 1.91 39.77
CA LEU A 364 17.38 1.20 40.58
C LEU A 364 17.41 1.66 42.03
N LEU A 365 18.59 1.77 42.64
CA LEU A 365 18.77 2.29 44.00
C LEU A 365 18.24 3.73 44.12
N THR A 366 18.49 4.56 43.10
CA THR A 366 18.01 5.95 43.06
C THR A 366 16.48 6.00 42.96
N LEU A 367 15.86 5.16 42.13
CA LEU A 367 14.40 5.04 42.00
C LEU A 367 13.76 4.53 43.29
N VAL A 368 14.32 3.48 43.89
CA VAL A 368 13.85 2.94 45.18
C VAL A 368 13.91 4.02 46.26
N ARG A 369 15.02 4.75 46.40
CA ARG A 369 15.12 5.86 47.37
C ARG A 369 14.12 6.98 47.10
N SER A 370 13.88 7.30 45.82
CA SER A 370 12.95 8.37 45.42
C SER A 370 11.48 8.03 45.69
N PHE A 371 11.08 6.76 45.48
CA PHE A 371 9.69 6.33 45.57
C PHE A 371 9.33 5.53 46.83
N ARG A 372 10.30 5.13 47.67
CA ARG A 372 10.04 4.55 48.99
C ARG A 372 9.13 5.41 49.89
N PRO A 373 9.25 6.75 49.92
CA PRO A 373 8.31 7.60 50.66
C PRO A 373 7.01 7.92 49.91
N ALA A 374 6.87 7.51 48.63
CA ALA A 374 5.69 7.82 47.82
C ALA A 374 4.40 7.24 48.41
N ARG A 375 3.30 7.99 48.23
CA ARG A 375 1.97 7.62 48.74
C ARG A 375 1.16 6.86 47.69
N GLY A 376 0.27 5.99 48.12
CA GLY A 376 -0.63 5.25 47.23
C GLY A 376 0.04 4.08 46.48
N PRO A 377 -0.62 3.54 45.45
CA PRO A 377 -0.20 2.29 44.81
C PRO A 377 1.13 2.41 44.05
N ILE A 378 1.48 3.61 43.56
CA ILE A 378 2.69 3.85 42.76
C ILE A 378 3.97 3.33 43.41
N ARG A 379 4.09 3.43 44.74
CA ARG A 379 5.21 2.88 45.50
C ARG A 379 5.39 1.39 45.23
N ALA A 380 4.30 0.62 45.30
CA ALA A 380 4.36 -0.82 45.10
C ALA A 380 4.74 -1.19 43.66
N PHE A 381 4.22 -0.48 42.66
CA PHE A 381 4.58 -0.69 41.26
C PHE A 381 6.05 -0.38 40.98
N VAL A 382 6.56 0.76 41.48
CA VAL A 382 7.96 1.14 41.27
C VAL A 382 8.90 0.14 41.95
N LEU A 383 8.63 -0.23 43.21
CA LEU A 383 9.47 -1.18 43.94
C LEU A 383 9.44 -2.58 43.33
N ALA A 384 8.26 -3.09 42.95
CA ALA A 384 8.14 -4.40 42.30
C ALA A 384 8.86 -4.43 40.94
N GLY A 385 8.70 -3.38 40.13
CA GLY A 385 9.41 -3.26 38.87
C GLY A 385 10.93 -3.14 39.05
N CYS A 386 11.40 -2.42 40.08
CA CYS A 386 12.83 -2.37 40.40
C CYS A 386 13.37 -3.73 40.84
N ALA A 387 12.60 -4.51 41.60
CA ALA A 387 13.00 -5.86 42.01
C ALA A 387 13.12 -6.80 40.80
N ALA A 388 12.13 -6.78 39.89
CA ALA A 388 12.19 -7.57 38.67
C ALA A 388 13.37 -7.15 37.76
N LEU A 389 13.62 -5.85 37.60
CA LEU A 389 14.79 -5.34 36.88
C LEU A 389 16.10 -5.74 37.55
N ALA A 390 16.17 -5.79 38.88
CA ALA A 390 17.39 -6.22 39.57
C ALA A 390 17.72 -7.69 39.26
N VAL A 391 16.71 -8.58 39.27
CA VAL A 391 16.89 -9.99 38.89
C VAL A 391 17.28 -10.11 37.42
N GLY A 392 16.53 -9.47 36.51
CA GLY A 392 16.83 -9.56 35.09
C GLY A 392 18.19 -8.96 34.73
N THR A 393 18.53 -7.76 35.21
CA THR A 393 19.84 -7.14 34.96
C THR A 393 21.02 -7.91 35.59
N LEU A 394 20.78 -8.74 36.60
CA LEU A 394 21.77 -9.67 37.14
C LEU A 394 21.98 -10.89 36.23
N GLN A 395 20.91 -11.43 35.63
CA GLN A 395 21.00 -12.54 34.68
C GLN A 395 21.89 -12.19 33.47
N GLY A 396 21.84 -10.95 32.97
CA GLY A 396 22.59 -10.52 31.78
C GLY A 396 24.10 -10.81 31.84
N PRO A 397 24.82 -10.38 32.88
CA PRO A 397 26.22 -10.77 33.06
C PRO A 397 26.42 -12.26 33.34
N ILE A 398 25.47 -12.92 34.01
CA ILE A 398 25.57 -14.36 34.30
C ILE A 398 25.58 -15.19 33.02
N GLN A 399 24.67 -14.89 32.08
CA GLN A 399 24.63 -15.57 30.78
C GLN A 399 25.77 -15.19 29.84
N ALA A 400 26.52 -14.12 30.15
CA ALA A 400 27.73 -13.74 29.42
C ALA A 400 29.00 -14.43 29.96
N PHE A 401 28.92 -15.19 31.06
CA PHE A 401 30.05 -16.02 31.48
C PHE A 401 30.30 -17.12 30.43
N PRO A 402 31.55 -17.35 30.00
CA PRO A 402 31.85 -18.28 28.91
C PRO A 402 31.21 -19.67 29.09
N ALA A 403 31.31 -20.24 30.28
CA ALA A 403 30.73 -21.56 30.57
C ALA A 403 29.19 -21.59 30.48
N VAL A 404 28.52 -20.48 30.76
CA VAL A 404 27.05 -20.38 30.66
C VAL A 404 26.63 -20.11 29.22
N ASN A 405 27.33 -19.21 28.53
CA ASN A 405 27.08 -18.89 27.13
C ASN A 405 27.24 -20.13 26.25
N GLU A 406 28.31 -20.91 26.45
CA GLU A 406 28.53 -22.17 25.72
C GLU A 406 27.38 -23.17 25.93
N LEU A 407 26.82 -23.26 27.14
CA LEU A 407 25.66 -24.12 27.43
C LEU A 407 24.38 -23.62 26.72
N LEU A 408 24.20 -22.31 26.62
CA LEU A 408 23.07 -21.72 25.89
C LEU A 408 23.19 -22.00 24.40
N ASP A 409 24.38 -21.80 23.82
CA ASP A 409 24.63 -22.00 22.40
C ASP A 409 24.46 -23.47 21.99
N ARG A 410 24.98 -24.41 22.81
CA ARG A 410 24.74 -25.86 22.62
C ARG A 410 23.26 -26.25 22.72
N GLY A 411 22.47 -25.45 23.44
CA GLY A 411 21.02 -25.63 23.56
C GLY A 411 20.22 -25.21 22.33
N GLY A 412 20.84 -24.56 21.34
CA GLY A 412 20.19 -24.05 20.13
C GLY A 412 18.98 -23.15 20.44
N ASP A 413 17.88 -23.34 19.71
CA ASP A 413 16.64 -22.56 19.87
C ASP A 413 16.09 -22.53 21.32
N ALA A 414 16.37 -23.54 22.14
CA ALA A 414 15.96 -23.56 23.55
C ALA A 414 16.83 -22.65 24.42
N GLY A 415 18.13 -22.52 24.11
CA GLY A 415 19.02 -21.53 24.70
C GLY A 415 18.56 -20.10 24.41
N ASP A 416 18.13 -19.84 23.17
CA ASP A 416 17.56 -18.55 22.78
C ASP A 416 16.29 -18.20 23.56
N VAL A 417 15.47 -19.20 23.93
CA VAL A 417 14.30 -18.96 24.78
C VAL A 417 14.72 -18.42 26.15
N ILE A 418 15.80 -18.93 26.75
CA ILE A 418 16.32 -18.44 28.05
C ILE A 418 16.77 -16.98 27.93
N VAL A 419 17.48 -16.64 26.86
CA VAL A 419 17.91 -15.26 26.58
C VAL A 419 16.70 -14.33 26.32
N ASN A 420 15.66 -14.82 25.65
CA ASN A 420 14.43 -14.06 25.44
C ASN A 420 13.63 -13.86 26.74
N LEU A 421 13.63 -14.82 27.66
CA LEU A 421 12.98 -14.71 28.97
C LEU A 421 13.63 -13.63 29.84
N HIS A 422 14.96 -13.45 29.78
CA HIS A 422 15.66 -12.32 30.39
C HIS A 422 15.06 -10.97 29.94
N ALA A 423 14.94 -10.78 28.62
CA ALA A 423 14.41 -9.56 28.04
C ALA A 423 12.94 -9.34 28.44
N GLN A 424 12.14 -10.40 28.44
CA GLN A 424 10.74 -10.36 28.86
C GLN A 424 10.58 -10.00 30.34
N LEU A 425 11.40 -10.54 31.25
CA LEU A 425 11.37 -10.18 32.66
C LEU A 425 11.67 -8.69 32.85
N ASN A 426 12.75 -8.21 32.26
CA ASN A 426 13.17 -6.80 32.34
C ASN A 426 12.11 -5.85 31.81
N MET A 427 11.48 -6.21 30.68
CA MET A 427 10.50 -5.34 30.04
C MET A 427 9.12 -5.45 30.68
N LEU A 428 8.57 -6.65 30.87
CA LEU A 428 7.18 -6.86 31.28
C LEU A 428 6.97 -6.75 32.79
N ALA A 429 7.79 -7.41 33.61
CA ALA A 429 7.70 -7.31 35.07
C ALA A 429 8.46 -6.10 35.62
N GLY A 430 9.49 -5.65 34.90
CA GLY A 430 10.29 -4.50 35.27
C GLY A 430 9.68 -3.19 34.80
N LEU A 431 10.10 -2.76 33.61
CA LEU A 431 9.79 -1.44 33.06
C LEU A 431 8.27 -1.21 32.86
N MET A 432 7.52 -2.17 32.33
CA MET A 432 6.08 -2.01 32.08
C MET A 432 5.30 -1.85 33.38
N VAL A 433 5.67 -2.56 34.45
CA VAL A 433 5.01 -2.40 35.76
C VAL A 433 5.22 -0.97 36.29
N ILE A 434 6.43 -0.44 36.17
CA ILE A 434 6.74 0.95 36.55
C ILE A 434 5.88 1.94 35.74
N LEU A 435 5.81 1.76 34.42
CA LEU A 435 5.06 2.62 33.51
C LEU A 435 3.54 2.54 33.73
N VAL A 436 3.00 1.35 33.96
CA VAL A 436 1.60 1.11 34.33
C VAL A 436 1.26 1.84 35.63
N GLY A 437 2.13 1.72 36.64
CA GLY A 437 2.00 2.46 37.90
C GLY A 437 1.95 3.96 37.66
N ALA A 438 2.90 4.51 36.91
CA ALA A 438 2.99 5.94 36.61
C ALA A 438 1.75 6.45 35.85
N ALA A 439 1.29 5.71 34.84
CA ALA A 439 0.08 6.05 34.09
C ALA A 439 -1.18 6.03 34.96
N LEU A 440 -1.30 5.05 35.88
CA LEU A 440 -2.40 4.99 36.85
C LEU A 440 -2.36 6.14 37.85
N ALA A 441 -1.17 6.60 38.23
CA ALA A 441 -1.02 7.71 39.17
C ALA A 441 -1.37 9.06 38.52
N LEU A 442 -1.06 9.25 37.24
CA LEU A 442 -1.38 10.47 36.48
C LEU A 442 -2.83 10.55 36.00
N THR A 443 -3.56 9.42 35.98
CA THR A 443 -4.95 9.40 35.51
C THR A 443 -5.90 9.38 36.71
N PRO A 444 -6.73 10.42 36.93
CA PRO A 444 -7.57 10.53 38.10
C PRO A 444 -8.59 9.37 38.22
N GLY A 445 -8.87 8.96 39.46
CA GLY A 445 -9.84 7.93 39.81
C GLY A 445 -9.28 6.89 40.79
N ALA A 446 -10.17 6.21 41.52
CA ALA A 446 -9.78 5.13 42.44
C ALA A 446 -9.49 3.82 41.67
N LEU A 447 -8.57 2.99 42.18
CA LEU A 447 -8.40 1.60 41.75
C LEU A 447 -9.16 0.72 42.73
N ARG A 448 -9.98 -0.21 42.22
CA ARG A 448 -10.73 -1.15 43.08
C ARG A 448 -9.81 -2.13 43.82
N SER A 449 -8.81 -2.69 43.13
CA SER A 449 -7.82 -3.60 43.75
C SER A 449 -6.45 -3.44 43.08
N PRO A 450 -5.62 -2.48 43.54
CA PRO A 450 -4.26 -2.31 43.01
C PRO A 450 -3.35 -3.49 43.36
N ARG A 451 -3.59 -4.16 44.50
CA ARG A 451 -2.84 -5.34 44.92
C ARG A 451 -3.08 -6.53 43.98
N ALA A 452 -4.33 -6.85 43.65
CA ALA A 452 -4.63 -7.96 42.74
C ALA A 452 -4.05 -7.73 41.33
N LEU A 453 -4.07 -6.48 40.85
CA LEU A 453 -3.43 -6.11 39.59
C LEU A 453 -1.92 -6.39 39.63
N LEU A 454 -1.24 -5.92 40.70
CA LEU A 454 0.20 -6.09 40.86
C LEU A 454 0.59 -7.55 41.03
N VAL A 455 -0.17 -8.32 41.82
CA VAL A 455 0.05 -9.76 42.01
C VAL A 455 -0.15 -10.52 40.70
N GLY A 456 -1.20 -10.19 39.92
CA GLY A 456 -1.40 -10.80 38.60
C GLY A 456 -0.24 -10.53 37.64
N LEU A 457 0.26 -9.29 37.59
CA LEU A 457 1.39 -8.93 36.72
C LEU A 457 2.71 -9.55 37.20
N CYS A 458 3.14 -9.23 38.42
CA CYS A 458 4.46 -9.62 38.92
C CYS A 458 4.49 -11.10 39.29
N GLY A 459 3.44 -11.63 39.91
CA GLY A 459 3.33 -13.05 40.25
C GLY A 459 3.20 -13.91 39.01
N GLY A 460 2.32 -13.53 38.07
CA GLY A 460 2.19 -14.23 36.79
C GLY A 460 3.51 -14.26 36.01
N MET A 461 4.20 -13.12 35.91
CA MET A 461 5.48 -13.05 35.20
C MET A 461 6.61 -13.79 35.93
N ALA A 462 6.62 -13.81 37.27
CA ALA A 462 7.59 -14.58 38.04
C ALA A 462 7.46 -16.09 37.79
N VAL A 463 6.22 -16.62 37.81
CA VAL A 463 5.95 -18.03 37.47
C VAL A 463 6.28 -18.31 36.00
N TYR A 464 5.90 -17.40 35.09
CA TYR A 464 6.19 -17.55 33.66
C TYR A 464 7.70 -17.60 33.39
N TYR A 465 8.46 -16.72 34.04
CA TYR A 465 9.91 -16.65 33.90
C TYR A 465 10.61 -17.88 34.50
N ALA A 466 10.28 -18.24 35.75
CA ALA A 466 10.90 -19.38 36.43
C ALA A 466 10.54 -20.71 35.74
N GLY A 467 9.26 -20.91 35.40
CA GLY A 467 8.80 -22.06 34.64
C GLY A 467 9.43 -22.11 33.25
N GLY A 468 9.46 -20.98 32.54
CA GLY A 468 10.07 -20.88 31.22
C GLY A 468 11.55 -21.27 31.22
N ILE A 469 12.33 -20.80 32.21
CA ILE A 469 13.73 -21.20 32.36
C ILE A 469 13.85 -22.68 32.65
N ALA A 470 13.03 -23.22 33.56
CA ALA A 470 13.08 -24.64 33.92
C ALA A 470 12.80 -25.55 32.71
N PHE A 471 11.73 -25.28 31.94
CA PHE A 471 11.41 -26.04 30.74
C PHE A 471 12.47 -25.86 29.65
N ALA A 472 12.87 -24.63 29.36
CA ALA A 472 13.87 -24.34 28.33
C ALA A 472 15.24 -24.96 28.67
N ALA A 473 15.63 -25.05 29.94
CA ALA A 473 16.86 -25.74 30.34
C ALA A 473 16.79 -27.25 30.07
N VAL A 474 15.64 -27.89 30.29
CA VAL A 474 15.43 -29.31 29.96
C VAL A 474 15.41 -29.52 28.45
N GLU A 475 14.75 -28.64 27.70
CA GLU A 475 14.74 -28.65 26.23
C GLU A 475 16.17 -28.48 25.67
N ALA A 476 16.92 -27.51 26.17
CA ALA A 476 18.30 -27.24 25.79
C ALA A 476 19.21 -28.44 26.08
N HIS A 477 19.03 -29.12 27.21
CA HIS A 477 19.77 -30.34 27.51
C HIS A 477 19.47 -31.47 26.51
N ARG A 478 18.22 -31.62 26.06
CA ARG A 478 17.85 -32.61 25.02
C ARG A 478 18.42 -32.24 23.66
N VAL A 479 18.44 -30.96 23.31
CA VAL A 479 19.05 -30.46 22.06
C VAL A 479 20.55 -30.69 22.07
N ALA A 480 21.23 -30.35 23.17
CA ALA A 480 22.67 -30.56 23.32
C ALA A 480 23.09 -32.05 23.22
N ASN A 481 22.19 -32.97 23.55
CA ASN A 481 22.40 -34.42 23.43
C ASN A 481 21.95 -35.00 22.07
N GLY A 482 21.76 -34.17 21.04
CA GLY A 482 21.44 -34.60 19.68
C GLY A 482 19.95 -34.66 19.32
N GLY A 483 19.06 -34.18 20.20
CA GLY A 483 17.64 -33.98 19.89
C GLY A 483 17.38 -32.71 19.08
N THR A 484 16.17 -32.58 18.51
CA THR A 484 15.74 -31.33 17.85
C THR A 484 14.78 -30.55 18.76
N PHE A 485 14.78 -29.22 18.64
CA PHE A 485 13.86 -28.37 19.40
C PHE A 485 12.39 -28.72 19.15
N GLY A 486 12.04 -29.02 17.90
CA GLY A 486 10.69 -29.48 17.51
C GLY A 486 10.28 -30.83 18.10
N ALA A 487 11.21 -31.67 18.55
CA ALA A 487 10.92 -32.90 19.29
C ALA A 487 10.97 -32.70 20.82
N ALA A 488 11.78 -31.75 21.29
CA ALA A 488 11.92 -31.43 22.71
C ALA A 488 10.66 -30.78 23.30
N VAL A 489 10.03 -29.83 22.60
CA VAL A 489 8.81 -29.14 23.10
C VAL A 489 7.65 -30.11 23.33
N PRO A 490 7.23 -30.96 22.35
CA PRO A 490 6.09 -31.87 22.54
C PRO A 490 6.31 -32.90 23.66
N SER A 491 7.56 -33.26 23.91
CA SER A 491 7.92 -34.23 24.94
C SER A 491 7.78 -33.71 26.38
N LEU A 492 7.56 -32.40 26.56
CA LEU A 492 7.26 -31.77 27.84
C LEU A 492 5.81 -31.29 27.91
N GLU A 493 5.05 -31.38 26.82
CA GLU A 493 3.61 -31.15 26.83
C GLU A 493 2.87 -32.36 27.43
N PRO A 494 1.79 -32.16 28.21
CA PRO A 494 1.11 -30.89 28.49
C PRO A 494 1.66 -30.10 29.69
N TRP A 495 2.74 -30.56 30.35
CA TRP A 495 3.24 -29.99 31.60
C TRP A 495 3.71 -28.54 31.44
N GLN A 496 4.36 -28.24 30.32
CA GLN A 496 4.77 -26.90 29.96
C GLN A 496 3.57 -25.95 29.87
N ALA A 497 2.52 -26.32 29.13
CA ALA A 497 1.31 -25.52 29.04
C ALA A 497 0.59 -25.36 30.40
N LEU A 498 0.56 -26.42 31.23
CA LEU A 498 -0.06 -26.38 32.56
C LEU A 498 0.59 -25.35 33.50
N VAL A 499 1.83 -24.94 33.25
CA VAL A 499 2.51 -23.89 34.02
C VAL A 499 2.45 -22.55 33.29
N LEU A 500 2.83 -22.52 32.01
CA LEU A 500 3.02 -21.27 31.26
C LEU A 500 1.69 -20.59 30.89
N VAL A 501 0.63 -21.36 30.61
CA VAL A 501 -0.69 -20.81 30.25
C VAL A 501 -1.36 -20.13 31.45
N PRO A 502 -1.47 -20.74 32.64
CA PRO A 502 -1.98 -20.05 33.83
C PRO A 502 -1.15 -18.82 34.21
N ALA A 503 0.18 -18.90 34.08
CA ALA A 503 1.05 -17.75 34.32
C ALA A 503 0.78 -16.60 33.33
N ALA A 504 0.63 -16.90 32.03
CA ALA A 504 0.25 -15.92 31.01
C ALA A 504 -1.17 -15.36 31.23
N LEU A 505 -2.11 -16.19 31.70
CA LEU A 505 -3.46 -15.76 32.09
C LEU A 505 -3.44 -14.77 33.27
N ALA A 506 -2.58 -14.99 34.27
CA ALA A 506 -2.39 -14.04 35.37
C ALA A 506 -1.83 -12.70 34.87
N VAL A 507 -0.87 -12.72 33.95
CA VAL A 507 -0.35 -11.51 33.29
C VAL A 507 -1.45 -10.81 32.49
N ALA A 508 -2.25 -11.55 31.72
CA ALA A 508 -3.38 -11.01 30.97
C ALA A 508 -4.46 -10.40 31.88
N PHE A 509 -4.72 -11.01 33.04
CA PHE A 509 -5.60 -10.44 34.06
C PHE A 509 -5.04 -9.12 34.61
N GLY A 510 -3.73 -9.04 34.86
CA GLY A 510 -3.05 -7.82 35.29
C GLY A 510 -3.15 -6.69 34.27
N PHE A 511 -2.74 -6.92 33.02
CA PHE A 511 -2.84 -5.92 31.96
C PHE A 511 -4.28 -5.60 31.56
N GLY A 512 -5.17 -6.60 31.59
CA GLY A 512 -6.61 -6.42 31.39
C GLY A 512 -7.24 -5.55 32.47
N SER A 513 -6.82 -5.70 33.73
CA SER A 513 -7.24 -4.85 34.84
C SER A 513 -6.75 -3.40 34.66
N TYR A 514 -5.51 -3.20 34.21
CA TYR A 514 -5.00 -1.88 33.83
C TYR A 514 -5.80 -1.26 32.67
N ALA A 515 -5.98 -2.00 31.56
CA ALA A 515 -6.73 -1.56 30.39
C ALA A 515 -8.18 -1.18 30.75
N ARG A 516 -8.83 -2.00 31.58
CA ARG A 516 -10.18 -1.74 32.13
C ARG A 516 -10.19 -0.50 33.01
N ALA A 517 -9.19 -0.30 33.86
CA ALA A 517 -9.07 0.89 34.70
C ALA A 517 -8.90 2.16 33.83
N MET A 518 -8.00 2.13 32.85
CA MET A 518 -7.82 3.22 31.89
C MET A 518 -9.11 3.49 31.10
N TRP A 519 -9.79 2.45 30.62
CA TRP A 519 -11.07 2.58 29.94
C TRP A 519 -12.14 3.23 30.83
N ARG A 520 -12.20 2.93 32.12
CA ARG A 520 -13.17 3.58 33.02
C ARG A 520 -12.81 5.04 33.29
N ARG A 521 -11.56 5.30 33.67
CA ARG A 521 -11.10 6.64 34.08
C ARG A 521 -11.11 7.68 32.97
N THR A 522 -11.00 7.25 31.72
CA THR A 522 -10.94 8.13 30.56
C THR A 522 -12.29 8.32 29.86
N ALA A 523 -13.41 7.99 30.53
CA ALA A 523 -14.75 8.08 29.94
C ALA A 523 -15.10 9.50 29.47
N ALA A 524 -14.76 10.52 30.28
CA ALA A 524 -14.94 11.93 29.93
C ALA A 524 -14.12 12.31 28.69
N TYR A 525 -12.82 11.97 28.69
CA TYR A 525 -11.93 12.16 27.54
C TYR A 525 -12.47 11.51 26.26
N ARG A 526 -13.00 10.27 26.34
CA ARG A 526 -13.58 9.59 25.17
C ARG A 526 -14.91 10.20 24.73
N ALA A 527 -15.73 10.70 25.65
CA ALA A 527 -16.95 11.43 25.31
C ALA A 527 -16.61 12.74 24.58
N GLU A 528 -15.64 13.49 25.10
CA GLU A 528 -15.15 14.70 24.47
C GLU A 528 -14.51 14.41 23.11
N SER A 529 -13.68 13.37 23.02
CA SER A 529 -13.05 12.95 21.76
C SER A 529 -14.08 12.53 20.71
N ARG A 530 -15.14 11.81 21.11
CA ARG A 530 -16.27 11.50 20.21
C ARG A 530 -17.01 12.76 19.77
N SER A 531 -17.20 13.73 20.67
CA SER A 531 -17.80 15.03 20.34
C SER A 531 -16.92 15.82 19.37
N ARG A 532 -15.61 15.91 19.64
CA ARG A 532 -14.60 16.51 18.75
C ARG A 532 -14.66 15.83 17.39
N LEU A 533 -14.54 14.50 17.31
CA LEU A 533 -14.61 13.73 16.06
C LEU A 533 -15.93 13.94 15.31
N ARG A 534 -17.08 14.06 16.00
CA ARG A 534 -18.36 14.41 15.37
C ARG A 534 -18.37 15.82 14.78
N ARG A 535 -17.67 16.77 15.41
CA ARG A 535 -17.52 18.16 14.95
C ARG A 535 -16.40 18.33 13.92
N THR A 536 -15.38 17.48 13.93
CA THR A 536 -14.19 17.53 13.07
C THR A 536 -14.52 17.60 11.56
N PRO A 537 -15.44 16.78 11.01
CA PRO A 537 -15.84 16.90 9.62
C PRO A 537 -16.37 18.30 9.27
N SER A 538 -17.07 18.98 10.21
CA SER A 538 -17.57 20.34 9.99
C SER A 538 -16.48 21.41 10.09
N ALA A 539 -15.41 21.17 10.86
CA ALA A 539 -14.26 22.05 10.94
C ALA A 539 -13.42 22.03 9.65
N TYR A 540 -13.25 20.85 9.05
CA TYR A 540 -12.49 20.68 7.80
C TYR A 540 -13.34 20.82 6.52
N ALA A 541 -14.66 20.80 6.62
CA ALA A 541 -15.54 21.02 5.46
C ALA A 541 -15.60 22.48 4.98
N GLY A 542 -14.99 23.42 5.73
CA GLY A 542 -15.05 24.86 5.45
C GLY A 542 -16.49 25.40 5.41
N ARG A 543 -16.66 26.67 5.01
CA ARG A 543 -18.00 27.20 4.69
C ARG A 543 -18.45 26.60 3.36
N ILE A 544 -19.14 25.45 3.39
CA ILE A 544 -19.73 24.86 2.19
C ILE A 544 -20.70 25.88 1.57
N PRO A 545 -20.47 26.34 0.32
CA PRO A 545 -21.32 27.34 -0.30
C PRO A 545 -22.78 26.90 -0.33
N LYS A 546 -23.72 27.84 -0.11
CA LYS A 546 -25.18 27.56 -0.08
C LYS A 546 -25.64 26.82 -1.34
N HIS A 547 -25.04 27.09 -2.49
CA HIS A 547 -25.35 26.42 -3.76
C HIS A 547 -24.93 24.93 -3.79
N VAL A 548 -23.83 24.55 -3.12
CA VAL A 548 -23.41 23.14 -2.99
C VAL A 548 -24.34 22.40 -2.03
N ARG A 549 -24.71 23.04 -0.90
CA ARG A 549 -25.66 22.47 0.08
C ARG A 549 -27.07 22.23 -0.50
N ARG A 550 -27.46 22.99 -1.54
CA ARG A 550 -28.79 22.92 -2.18
C ARG A 550 -28.81 22.13 -3.50
N ARG A 551 -27.71 21.47 -3.90
CA ARG A 551 -27.66 20.67 -5.14
C ARG A 551 -28.74 19.60 -5.16
N ARG A 552 -29.29 19.29 -6.33
CA ARG A 552 -30.30 18.22 -6.45
C ARG A 552 -29.62 16.85 -6.25
N PRO A 553 -30.23 15.90 -5.51
CA PRO A 553 -29.66 14.57 -5.33
C PRO A 553 -29.32 13.85 -6.65
N THR A 554 -30.16 14.06 -7.67
CA THR A 554 -29.96 13.51 -9.03
C THR A 554 -28.68 14.04 -9.69
N ALA A 555 -28.32 15.30 -9.46
CA ALA A 555 -27.10 15.88 -10.02
C ALA A 555 -25.83 15.32 -9.35
N VAL A 556 -25.95 14.74 -8.16
CA VAL A 556 -24.85 14.10 -7.45
C VAL A 556 -24.75 12.61 -7.81
N ALA A 557 -25.89 11.95 -8.03
CA ALA A 557 -25.96 10.57 -8.50
C ALA A 557 -25.24 10.35 -9.84
N VAL A 558 -25.23 11.35 -10.72
CA VAL A 558 -24.46 11.34 -11.98
C VAL A 558 -22.96 11.13 -11.75
N TYR A 559 -22.42 11.53 -10.59
CA TYR A 559 -21.02 11.28 -10.25
C TYR A 559 -20.85 9.99 -9.44
N GLU A 560 -21.77 9.70 -8.52
CA GLU A 560 -21.64 8.55 -7.62
C GLU A 560 -21.83 7.22 -8.36
N VAL A 561 -22.88 7.10 -9.16
CA VAL A 561 -23.26 5.82 -9.78
C VAL A 561 -22.19 5.27 -10.72
N PRO A 562 -21.71 6.01 -11.75
CA PRO A 562 -20.71 5.47 -12.67
C PRO A 562 -19.38 5.20 -11.96
N MET A 563 -18.96 6.08 -11.05
CA MET A 563 -17.68 5.91 -10.37
C MET A 563 -17.71 4.76 -9.36
N ALA A 564 -18.80 4.59 -8.62
CA ALA A 564 -18.95 3.47 -7.71
C ALA A 564 -19.01 2.12 -8.45
N LEU A 565 -19.61 2.08 -9.65
CA LEU A 565 -19.61 0.86 -10.49
C LEU A 565 -18.22 0.48 -10.97
N LEU A 566 -17.32 1.46 -11.10
CA LEU A 566 -15.91 1.24 -11.40
C LEU A 566 -15.07 0.94 -10.15
N GLY A 567 -15.71 0.75 -8.99
CA GLY A 567 -15.03 0.49 -7.72
C GLY A 567 -14.57 1.75 -6.98
N PHE A 568 -14.97 2.94 -7.42
CA PHE A 568 -14.64 4.24 -6.81
C PHE A 568 -15.87 4.94 -6.20
N PRO A 569 -16.55 4.35 -5.20
CA PRO A 569 -17.60 5.05 -4.47
C PRO A 569 -17.04 6.29 -3.76
N GLY A 570 -17.84 7.34 -3.61
CA GLY A 570 -17.45 8.55 -2.89
C GLY A 570 -17.28 9.81 -3.73
N VAL A 571 -17.19 9.71 -5.05
CA VAL A 571 -17.08 10.90 -5.94
C VAL A 571 -18.31 11.79 -5.80
N GLY A 572 -19.51 11.22 -5.77
CA GLY A 572 -20.73 11.97 -5.53
C GLY A 572 -20.77 12.58 -4.13
N TRP A 573 -20.28 11.87 -3.11
CA TRP A 573 -20.18 12.41 -1.76
C TRP A 573 -19.32 13.67 -1.69
N LEU A 574 -18.17 13.71 -2.40
CA LEU A 574 -17.35 14.91 -2.53
C LEU A 574 -18.17 16.07 -3.15
N PHE A 575 -18.85 15.82 -4.27
CA PHE A 575 -19.63 16.83 -4.98
C PHE A 575 -20.93 17.25 -4.28
N ALA A 576 -21.43 16.46 -3.34
CA ALA A 576 -22.51 16.83 -2.42
C ALA A 576 -22.03 17.66 -1.22
N GLY A 577 -20.72 17.93 -1.10
CA GLY A 577 -20.15 18.63 0.05
C GLY A 577 -20.12 17.75 1.30
N TYR A 578 -19.78 16.47 1.15
CA TYR A 578 -19.40 15.58 2.24
C TYR A 578 -17.95 15.12 2.01
N PRO A 579 -16.97 16.05 2.10
CA PRO A 579 -15.59 15.80 1.67
C PRO A 579 -14.97 14.62 2.40
N LEU A 580 -15.17 14.51 3.72
CA LEU A 580 -14.62 13.40 4.50
C LEU A 580 -15.18 12.03 4.06
N ALA A 581 -16.51 11.91 3.96
CA ALA A 581 -17.14 10.65 3.54
C ALA A 581 -16.76 10.27 2.11
N GLY A 582 -16.70 11.25 1.21
CA GLY A 582 -16.27 11.03 -0.16
C GLY A 582 -14.81 10.59 -0.26
N SER A 583 -13.90 11.26 0.46
CA SER A 583 -12.49 10.89 0.50
C SER A 583 -12.26 9.50 1.11
N THR A 584 -12.98 9.14 2.17
CA THR A 584 -12.87 7.80 2.78
C THR A 584 -13.35 6.72 1.82
N LEU A 585 -14.51 6.90 1.18
CA LEU A 585 -15.03 5.94 0.22
C LEU A 585 -14.12 5.81 -1.01
N LEU A 586 -13.50 6.91 -1.46
CA LEU A 586 -12.56 6.90 -2.59
C LEU A 586 -11.23 6.21 -2.28
N LEU A 587 -10.86 6.09 -1.01
CA LEU A 587 -9.68 5.33 -0.60
C LEU A 587 -10.02 3.84 -0.40
N VAL A 588 -11.12 3.56 0.28
CA VAL A 588 -11.49 2.20 0.68
C VAL A 588 -12.10 1.40 -0.47
N GLY A 589 -12.97 2.04 -1.26
CA GLY A 589 -13.69 1.37 -2.34
C GLY A 589 -12.76 0.70 -3.35
N PRO A 590 -11.77 1.42 -3.92
CA PRO A 590 -10.84 0.85 -4.88
C PRO A 590 -9.93 -0.21 -4.26
N ALA A 591 -9.52 -0.03 -3.00
CA ALA A 591 -8.71 -1.01 -2.29
C ALA A 591 -9.47 -2.33 -2.10
N ILE A 592 -10.77 -2.28 -1.83
CA ILE A 592 -11.59 -3.50 -1.73
C ILE A 592 -11.83 -4.09 -3.12
N ALA A 593 -12.31 -3.27 -4.06
CA ALA A 593 -12.70 -3.71 -5.39
C ALA A 593 -11.54 -4.28 -6.20
N TRP A 594 -10.35 -3.68 -6.12
CA TRP A 594 -9.24 -3.98 -7.03
C TRP A 594 -7.99 -4.54 -6.35
N ALA A 595 -8.04 -4.78 -5.04
CA ALA A 595 -6.96 -5.48 -4.35
C ALA A 595 -7.48 -6.59 -3.42
N ALA A 596 -8.36 -6.26 -2.47
CA ALA A 596 -8.79 -7.22 -1.46
C ALA A 596 -9.62 -8.37 -2.03
N ILE A 597 -10.61 -8.07 -2.89
CA ILE A 597 -11.43 -9.09 -3.54
C ILE A 597 -10.60 -9.94 -4.51
N PRO A 598 -9.83 -9.35 -5.46
CA PRO A 598 -8.90 -10.14 -6.28
C PRO A 598 -8.01 -11.08 -5.47
N LEU A 599 -7.45 -10.59 -4.35
CA LEU A 599 -6.54 -11.37 -3.51
C LEU A 599 -7.24 -12.47 -2.70
N ALA A 600 -8.48 -12.27 -2.29
CA ALA A 600 -9.24 -13.25 -1.49
C ALA A 600 -9.87 -14.37 -2.34
N PHE A 601 -10.10 -14.11 -3.63
CA PHE A 601 -10.75 -15.02 -4.57
C PHE A 601 -9.81 -15.51 -5.68
N THR A 602 -8.52 -15.16 -5.60
CA THR A 602 -7.51 -15.61 -6.56
C THR A 602 -7.27 -17.12 -6.44
N PRO A 603 -7.13 -17.85 -7.55
CA PRO A 603 -6.75 -19.27 -7.53
C PRO A 603 -5.37 -19.51 -6.91
N PHE A 604 -4.55 -18.47 -6.74
CA PHE A 604 -3.26 -18.52 -6.05
C PHE A 604 -3.37 -18.38 -4.52
N SER A 605 -4.59 -18.24 -3.97
CA SER A 605 -4.85 -18.22 -2.54
C SER A 605 -5.45 -19.56 -2.12
N ASN A 606 -4.94 -20.22 -1.07
CA ASN A 606 -5.53 -21.48 -0.55
C ASN A 606 -6.75 -21.22 0.36
N GLY A 607 -7.56 -20.21 0.03
CA GLY A 607 -8.69 -19.76 0.83
C GLY A 607 -10.00 -20.51 0.50
N PRO A 608 -10.97 -20.58 1.43
CA PRO A 608 -12.26 -21.23 1.19
C PRO A 608 -13.12 -20.50 0.14
N LEU A 609 -12.73 -19.29 -0.27
CA LEU A 609 -13.47 -18.41 -1.18
C LEU A 609 -13.07 -18.58 -2.66
N VAL A 610 -12.06 -19.39 -2.95
CA VAL A 610 -11.51 -19.59 -4.31
C VAL A 610 -12.56 -20.09 -5.30
N GLN A 611 -13.51 -20.92 -4.84
CA GLN A 611 -14.53 -21.54 -5.69
C GLN A 611 -15.45 -20.53 -6.39
N VAL A 612 -15.53 -19.29 -5.90
CA VAL A 612 -16.36 -18.22 -6.51
C VAL A 612 -15.57 -17.43 -7.57
N GLY A 613 -14.24 -17.35 -7.45
CA GLY A 613 -13.36 -16.64 -8.38
C GLY A 613 -13.69 -15.14 -8.55
N TRP A 614 -13.24 -14.56 -9.66
CA TRP A 614 -13.43 -13.13 -9.99
C TRP A 614 -14.90 -12.70 -10.11
N GLN A 615 -15.84 -13.66 -10.21
CA GLN A 615 -17.28 -13.40 -10.27
C GLN A 615 -17.80 -12.66 -9.02
N ALA A 616 -17.09 -12.70 -7.90
CA ALA A 616 -17.41 -11.93 -6.71
C ALA A 616 -17.41 -10.41 -6.96
N GLU A 617 -16.57 -9.90 -7.87
CA GLU A 617 -16.55 -8.47 -8.23
C GLU A 617 -17.81 -8.03 -8.99
N LEU A 618 -18.36 -8.92 -9.82
CA LEU A 618 -19.61 -8.68 -10.55
C LEU A 618 -20.79 -8.45 -9.61
N PHE A 619 -20.74 -9.00 -8.39
CA PHE A 619 -21.71 -8.72 -7.34
C PHE A 619 -21.34 -7.50 -6.49
N TRP A 620 -20.07 -7.37 -6.11
CA TRP A 620 -19.59 -6.30 -5.24
C TRP A 620 -19.74 -4.90 -5.84
N LEU A 621 -19.41 -4.72 -7.12
CA LEU A 621 -19.42 -3.40 -7.77
C LEU A 621 -20.85 -2.82 -7.85
N PRO A 622 -21.90 -3.57 -8.27
CA PRO A 622 -23.28 -3.10 -8.18
C PRO A 622 -23.76 -2.91 -6.74
N ALA A 623 -23.43 -3.82 -5.82
CA ALA A 623 -23.87 -3.73 -4.43
C ALA A 623 -23.30 -2.49 -3.72
N SER A 624 -21.99 -2.25 -3.85
CA SER A 624 -21.31 -1.08 -3.30
C SER A 624 -21.83 0.23 -3.90
N THR A 625 -22.16 0.24 -5.20
CA THR A 625 -22.82 1.36 -5.88
C THR A 625 -24.18 1.68 -5.28
N LEU A 626 -25.04 0.67 -5.13
CA LEU A 626 -26.37 0.83 -4.57
C LEU A 626 -26.32 1.33 -3.13
N ILE A 627 -25.45 0.74 -2.30
CA ILE A 627 -25.26 1.12 -0.90
C ILE A 627 -24.76 2.57 -0.79
N SER A 628 -23.68 2.91 -1.49
CA SER A 628 -23.09 4.25 -1.44
C SER A 628 -24.09 5.31 -1.91
N THR A 629 -24.79 5.04 -3.01
CA THR A 629 -25.82 5.94 -3.55
C THR A 629 -26.98 6.08 -2.57
N ALA A 630 -27.54 5.00 -2.02
CA ALA A 630 -28.63 5.07 -1.06
C ALA A 630 -28.27 5.88 0.19
N LEU A 631 -27.06 5.68 0.73
CA LEU A 631 -26.55 6.43 1.87
C LEU A 631 -26.34 7.91 1.56
N LEU A 632 -25.85 8.25 0.36
CA LEU A 632 -25.70 9.62 -0.13
C LEU A 632 -27.05 10.34 -0.20
N PHE A 633 -28.07 9.69 -0.77
CA PHE A 633 -29.43 10.22 -0.82
C PHE A 633 -30.03 10.42 0.58
N ARG A 634 -29.80 9.49 1.52
CA ARG A 634 -30.24 9.60 2.92
C ARG A 634 -29.54 10.76 3.63
N ALA A 635 -28.23 10.90 3.48
CA ALA A 635 -27.44 11.98 4.06
C ALA A 635 -27.92 13.35 3.57
N HIS A 636 -28.20 13.46 2.27
CA HIS A 636 -28.68 14.69 1.66
C HIS A 636 -30.11 15.05 2.09
N ARG A 637 -31.00 14.05 2.23
CA ARG A 637 -32.34 14.25 2.79
C ARG A 637 -32.27 14.80 4.21
N ARG A 638 -31.41 14.25 5.07
CA ARG A 638 -31.22 14.73 6.44
C ARG A 638 -30.73 16.20 6.45
N ARG A 639 -29.70 16.52 5.67
CA ARG A 639 -29.16 17.89 5.55
C ARG A 639 -30.22 18.89 5.07
N ARG A 640 -31.10 18.47 4.14
CA ARG A 640 -32.18 19.30 3.62
C ARG A 640 -33.28 19.56 4.65
N LEU A 641 -33.62 18.58 5.47
CA LEU A 641 -34.57 18.73 6.59
C LEU A 641 -34.05 19.71 7.65
N THR A 642 -32.75 19.63 7.99
CA THR A 642 -32.12 20.55 8.94
C THR A 642 -32.01 21.98 8.39
N LEU A 643 -31.91 22.15 7.08
CA LEU A 643 -31.72 23.44 6.42
C LEU A 643 -33.00 24.24 6.16
N LEU A 644 -34.15 23.56 6.01
CA LEU A 644 -35.39 24.18 5.55
C LEU A 644 -36.48 24.27 6.63
N GLY A 645 -36.26 23.70 7.82
CA GLY A 645 -37.36 23.43 8.76
C GLY A 645 -38.32 22.38 8.19
N SER A 646 -39.32 21.95 8.98
CA SER A 646 -40.25 20.85 8.66
C SER A 646 -40.75 20.84 7.20
N PRO A 647 -40.92 19.65 6.58
CA PRO A 647 -41.09 19.54 5.13
C PRO A 647 -42.40 20.19 4.65
N PRO A 648 -42.39 20.97 3.54
CA PRO A 648 -43.63 21.49 2.97
C PRO A 648 -44.50 20.35 2.44
N ARG A 649 -45.78 20.38 2.79
CA ARG A 649 -46.81 19.42 2.36
C ARG A 649 -46.97 19.42 0.83
N ARG A 650 -47.01 18.20 0.29
CA ARG A 650 -47.61 17.72 -0.98
C ARG A 650 -47.58 18.66 -2.22
N ARG A 651 -46.67 18.35 -3.15
CA ARG A 651 -47.02 18.08 -4.58
C ARG A 651 -45.89 17.27 -5.24
N GLY A 652 -46.23 16.09 -5.80
CA GLY A 652 -45.34 15.35 -6.71
C GLY A 652 -44.60 14.11 -6.17
N ARG A 653 -45.09 13.42 -5.13
CA ARG A 653 -44.46 12.18 -4.59
C ARG A 653 -44.33 11.05 -5.64
N LYS A 654 -45.21 11.02 -6.65
CA LYS A 654 -45.15 10.08 -7.79
C LYS A 654 -43.98 10.39 -8.73
N SER A 655 -43.81 11.63 -9.21
CA SER A 655 -42.78 12.02 -10.20
C SER A 655 -41.32 11.78 -9.74
N TYR A 656 -41.02 11.88 -8.45
CA TYR A 656 -39.69 11.58 -7.92
C TYR A 656 -39.44 10.06 -7.82
N ARG A 657 -40.43 9.29 -7.35
CA ARG A 657 -40.35 7.82 -7.34
C ARG A 657 -40.25 7.25 -8.76
N THR A 658 -41.02 7.79 -9.72
CA THR A 658 -40.94 7.39 -11.13
C THR A 658 -39.60 7.74 -11.75
N ARG A 659 -39.02 8.93 -11.48
CA ARG A 659 -37.67 9.27 -11.98
C ARG A 659 -36.56 8.42 -11.35
N VAL A 660 -36.69 8.08 -10.07
CA VAL A 660 -35.78 7.15 -9.39
C VAL A 660 -35.94 5.74 -9.93
N ALA A 661 -37.17 5.28 -10.17
CA ALA A 661 -37.46 3.97 -10.76
C ALA A 661 -37.01 3.87 -12.23
N VAL A 662 -37.16 4.91 -13.03
CA VAL A 662 -36.66 4.99 -14.42
C VAL A 662 -35.14 5.05 -14.45
N SER A 663 -34.50 5.76 -13.50
CA SER A 663 -33.03 5.75 -13.38
C SER A 663 -32.51 4.39 -12.92
N ILE A 664 -33.18 3.75 -11.95
CA ILE A 664 -32.87 2.38 -11.50
C ILE A 664 -33.14 1.37 -12.62
N GLY A 665 -34.18 1.55 -13.43
CA GLY A 665 -34.50 0.70 -14.58
C GLY A 665 -33.53 0.87 -15.74
N ALA A 666 -33.10 2.10 -16.04
CA ALA A 666 -32.06 2.36 -17.04
C ALA A 666 -30.68 1.85 -16.60
N ILE A 667 -30.34 1.99 -15.31
CA ILE A 667 -29.13 1.40 -14.72
C ILE A 667 -29.24 -0.12 -14.69
N GLY A 668 -30.40 -0.68 -14.36
CA GLY A 668 -30.68 -2.11 -14.42
C GLY A 668 -30.56 -2.67 -15.84
N LEU A 669 -31.04 -1.96 -16.86
CA LEU A 669 -30.92 -2.35 -18.27
C LEU A 669 -29.45 -2.30 -18.74
N LEU A 670 -28.67 -1.31 -18.29
CA LEU A 670 -27.24 -1.16 -18.58
C LEU A 670 -26.39 -2.22 -17.83
N LEU A 671 -26.83 -2.63 -16.63
CA LEU A 671 -26.25 -3.70 -15.83
C LEU A 671 -26.66 -5.10 -16.30
N VAL A 672 -27.78 -5.25 -17.01
CA VAL A 672 -28.18 -6.52 -17.63
C VAL A 672 -27.46 -6.71 -18.97
N THR A 673 -27.18 -5.64 -19.73
CA THR A 673 -26.56 -5.74 -21.06
C THR A 673 -25.05 -5.96 -21.07
N LEU A 674 -24.30 -5.45 -20.08
CA LEU A 674 -22.84 -5.65 -20.00
C LEU A 674 -22.39 -7.08 -19.63
N PRO A 675 -23.03 -7.81 -18.68
CA PRO A 675 -22.61 -9.15 -18.27
C PRO A 675 -23.34 -10.30 -18.99
N PHE A 676 -24.39 -10.04 -19.78
CA PHE A 676 -25.08 -11.11 -20.53
C PHE A 676 -24.29 -11.60 -21.75
N VAL A 677 -23.44 -10.73 -22.33
CA VAL A 677 -22.67 -11.08 -23.53
C VAL A 677 -21.67 -12.22 -23.26
N PRO A 678 -20.86 -12.22 -22.19
CA PRO A 678 -19.97 -13.35 -21.89
C PRO A 678 -20.72 -14.62 -21.48
N ALA A 679 -21.83 -14.47 -20.74
CA ALA A 679 -22.63 -15.61 -20.25
C ALA A 679 -23.39 -16.34 -21.36
N VAL A 680 -23.87 -15.62 -22.39
CA VAL A 680 -24.49 -16.21 -23.59
C VAL A 680 -23.43 -16.63 -24.62
N ALA A 681 -22.25 -16.02 -24.62
CA ALA A 681 -21.12 -16.39 -25.49
C ALA A 681 -20.28 -17.58 -24.98
N GLY A 682 -20.57 -18.14 -23.79
CA GLY A 682 -19.89 -19.32 -23.27
C GLY A 682 -18.40 -19.13 -22.93
N ILE A 683 -17.95 -17.89 -22.75
CA ILE A 683 -16.56 -17.59 -22.42
C ILE A 683 -16.34 -17.88 -20.92
N GLY A 684 -15.73 -19.04 -20.63
CA GLY A 684 -15.45 -19.52 -19.26
C GLY A 684 -15.87 -20.96 -18.96
N GLY A 685 -16.33 -21.73 -19.95
CA GLY A 685 -16.56 -23.17 -19.78
C GLY A 685 -15.26 -23.94 -19.48
N SER A 686 -15.33 -24.96 -18.62
CA SER A 686 -14.22 -25.76 -18.11
C SER A 686 -13.49 -26.66 -19.12
N SER A 687 -13.68 -26.46 -20.43
CA SER A 687 -13.07 -27.31 -21.48
C SER A 687 -12.16 -26.50 -22.40
N VAL A 688 -10.90 -26.93 -22.55
CA VAL A 688 -9.92 -26.28 -23.43
C VAL A 688 -10.28 -26.57 -24.89
N ARG A 689 -10.57 -25.54 -25.69
CA ARG A 689 -10.86 -25.67 -27.13
C ARG A 689 -9.65 -25.23 -27.97
N TYR A 690 -9.18 -26.11 -28.85
CA TYR A 690 -8.08 -25.82 -29.77
C TYR A 690 -8.63 -25.31 -31.11
N ALA A 691 -7.97 -24.29 -31.68
CA ALA A 691 -8.33 -23.70 -32.96
C ALA A 691 -7.10 -23.51 -33.85
N TYR A 692 -7.30 -23.52 -35.18
CA TYR A 692 -6.25 -23.12 -36.11
C TYR A 692 -6.04 -21.60 -36.06
N GLN A 693 -4.79 -21.20 -35.88
CA GLN A 693 -4.33 -19.81 -35.91
C GLN A 693 -4.23 -19.34 -37.37
N SER A 694 -5.02 -18.32 -37.72
CA SER A 694 -5.15 -17.79 -39.08
C SER A 694 -4.01 -16.85 -39.53
N GLY A 695 -3.01 -16.61 -38.68
CA GLY A 695 -1.85 -15.79 -38.98
C GLY A 695 -1.05 -15.37 -37.74
N PHE A 696 0.20 -14.95 -37.96
CA PHE A 696 1.18 -14.63 -36.92
C PHE A 696 1.54 -13.14 -36.94
N THR A 697 0.77 -12.29 -36.24
CA THR A 697 1.09 -10.86 -36.07
C THR A 697 2.22 -10.68 -35.05
N ARG A 698 2.75 -9.46 -34.88
CA ARG A 698 3.84 -9.19 -33.90
C ARG A 698 3.42 -9.44 -32.45
N GLU A 699 2.13 -9.35 -32.14
CA GLU A 699 1.56 -9.54 -30.81
C GLU A 699 1.23 -11.01 -30.48
N VAL A 700 1.16 -11.88 -31.49
CA VAL A 700 0.85 -13.31 -31.29
C VAL A 700 2.11 -14.03 -30.80
N THR A 701 2.27 -14.04 -29.48
CA THR A 701 3.32 -14.76 -28.75
C THR A 701 2.74 -16.03 -28.10
N GLY A 702 3.64 -16.95 -27.77
CA GLY A 702 3.32 -18.23 -27.16
C GLY A 702 3.86 -19.42 -27.94
N GLN A 703 3.32 -20.59 -27.64
CA GLN A 703 3.78 -21.86 -28.17
C GLN A 703 2.74 -22.41 -29.13
N PHE A 704 3.19 -22.95 -30.24
CA PHE A 704 2.33 -23.38 -31.32
C PHE A 704 2.79 -24.72 -31.90
N LEU A 705 1.84 -25.49 -32.41
CA LEU A 705 2.06 -26.74 -33.12
C LEU A 705 1.72 -26.55 -34.60
N ALA A 706 2.70 -26.67 -35.47
CA ALA A 706 2.49 -26.69 -36.91
C ALA A 706 2.01 -28.08 -37.35
N THR A 707 0.88 -28.10 -38.07
CA THR A 707 0.30 -29.31 -38.67
C THR A 707 0.08 -29.08 -40.17
N PRO A 708 -0.18 -30.13 -40.97
CA PRO A 708 -0.46 -29.98 -42.41
C PRO A 708 -1.66 -29.07 -42.71
N ARG A 709 -2.61 -28.95 -41.78
CA ARG A 709 -3.85 -28.16 -41.94
C ARG A 709 -3.73 -26.72 -41.43
N GLY A 710 -2.67 -26.39 -40.72
CA GLY A 710 -2.47 -25.08 -40.10
C GLY A 710 -1.73 -25.16 -38.78
N THR A 711 -1.55 -24.01 -38.14
CA THR A 711 -0.82 -23.92 -36.86
C THR A 711 -1.80 -23.80 -35.71
N ILE A 712 -1.63 -24.58 -34.65
CA ILE A 712 -2.51 -24.61 -33.47
C ILE A 712 -1.79 -23.96 -32.31
N LYS A 713 -2.44 -23.04 -31.58
CA LYS A 713 -1.86 -22.51 -30.33
C LYS A 713 -1.95 -23.59 -29.25
N LEU A 714 -0.82 -23.92 -28.64
CA LEU A 714 -0.77 -24.84 -27.52
C LEU A 714 -1.28 -24.13 -26.26
N PHE A 715 -2.11 -24.82 -25.49
CA PHE A 715 -2.45 -24.38 -24.16
C PHE A 715 -1.28 -24.74 -23.23
N ALA A 716 -0.74 -23.74 -22.55
CA ALA A 716 0.44 -23.89 -21.72
C ALA A 716 0.10 -23.50 -20.29
N TRP A 717 0.53 -24.35 -19.36
CA TRP A 717 0.39 -24.14 -17.93
C TRP A 717 1.68 -23.55 -17.39
N SER A 718 1.56 -22.59 -16.47
CA SER A 718 2.70 -21.91 -15.85
C SER A 718 3.51 -22.82 -14.92
N ASP A 719 2.91 -23.91 -14.44
CA ASP A 719 3.53 -24.91 -13.56
C ASP A 719 3.34 -26.33 -14.14
N PRO A 720 4.28 -27.26 -13.86
CA PRO A 720 4.09 -28.67 -14.15
C PRO A 720 2.84 -29.20 -13.42
N GLN A 721 1.94 -29.81 -14.17
CA GLN A 721 0.75 -30.46 -13.65
C GLN A 721 1.12 -31.81 -13.01
N GLU A 722 0.63 -32.06 -11.80
CA GLU A 722 0.83 -33.33 -11.06
C GLU A 722 0.22 -34.53 -11.80
N THR A 723 -0.86 -34.30 -12.55
CA THR A 723 -1.53 -35.31 -13.38
C THR A 723 -1.61 -34.84 -14.82
N PHE A 724 -1.51 -35.77 -15.78
CA PHE A 724 -1.57 -35.43 -17.19
C PHE A 724 -2.97 -34.86 -17.54
N PRO A 725 -3.08 -33.64 -18.09
CA PRO A 725 -4.37 -32.99 -18.33
C PRO A 725 -5.27 -33.81 -19.27
N ALA A 726 -6.53 -34.02 -18.89
CA ALA A 726 -7.50 -34.77 -19.69
C ALA A 726 -7.79 -34.12 -21.05
N ASP A 727 -7.69 -32.78 -21.10
CA ASP A 727 -7.94 -31.90 -22.25
C ASP A 727 -6.66 -31.56 -23.04
N ALA A 728 -5.55 -32.26 -22.78
CA ALA A 728 -4.33 -32.10 -23.57
C ALA A 728 -4.58 -32.45 -25.05
N LEU A 729 -3.88 -31.75 -25.95
CA LEU A 729 -4.05 -31.91 -27.40
C LEU A 729 -3.70 -33.34 -27.84
N ARG A 730 -4.66 -34.04 -28.47
CA ARG A 730 -4.51 -35.40 -29.01
C ARG A 730 -4.34 -35.32 -30.52
N LEU A 731 -3.23 -35.83 -31.05
CA LEU A 731 -2.91 -35.77 -32.48
C LEU A 731 -2.18 -37.03 -32.96
N ARG A 732 -2.15 -37.28 -34.27
CA ARG A 732 -1.37 -38.39 -34.84
C ARG A 732 0.08 -37.97 -35.00
N ALA A 733 1.00 -38.93 -34.94
CA ALA A 733 2.44 -38.67 -35.09
C ALA A 733 2.80 -37.93 -36.40
N GLN A 734 2.05 -38.19 -37.47
CA GLN A 734 2.22 -37.55 -38.79
C GLN A 734 1.73 -36.09 -38.84
N ASP A 735 0.86 -35.68 -37.92
CA ASP A 735 0.28 -34.34 -37.89
C ASP A 735 1.18 -33.33 -37.17
N LEU A 736 2.22 -33.79 -36.46
CA LEU A 736 3.22 -32.95 -35.81
C LEU A 736 4.37 -32.64 -36.79
N LEU A 737 4.33 -31.47 -37.41
CA LEU A 737 5.40 -31.04 -38.32
C LEU A 737 6.52 -30.28 -37.58
N ALA A 738 6.14 -29.33 -36.72
CA ALA A 738 7.08 -28.54 -35.93
C ALA A 738 6.41 -27.89 -34.72
N LEU A 739 7.19 -27.64 -33.67
CA LEU A 739 6.86 -26.79 -32.53
C LEU A 739 7.41 -25.39 -32.80
N ARG A 740 6.55 -24.38 -32.83
CA ARG A 740 6.93 -22.98 -33.05
C ARG A 740 6.76 -22.20 -31.75
N VAL A 741 7.79 -21.47 -31.36
CA VAL A 741 7.76 -20.55 -30.23
C VAL A 741 7.92 -19.14 -30.77
N ARG A 742 7.03 -18.23 -30.37
CA ARG A 742 7.10 -16.80 -30.71
C ARG A 742 7.09 -15.96 -29.45
N ALA A 743 8.04 -15.05 -29.33
CA ALA A 743 8.22 -14.14 -28.19
C ALA A 743 8.82 -12.81 -28.67
N ALA A 744 8.86 -11.76 -27.82
CA ALA A 744 9.52 -10.51 -28.21
C ALA A 744 11.04 -10.69 -28.33
N ALA A 745 11.60 -11.62 -27.55
CA ALA A 745 12.88 -12.26 -27.74
C ALA A 745 12.77 -13.78 -27.43
N VAL A 746 13.07 -14.65 -28.39
CA VAL A 746 13.17 -16.10 -28.11
C VAL A 746 14.53 -16.42 -27.51
N ASP A 747 14.54 -17.31 -26.52
CA ASP A 747 15.75 -17.71 -25.80
C ASP A 747 16.61 -18.68 -26.66
N ALA A 748 17.78 -19.06 -26.17
CA ALA A 748 18.63 -20.05 -26.81
C ALA A 748 17.87 -21.38 -27.01
N PRO A 749 18.05 -22.09 -28.14
CA PRO A 749 17.29 -23.31 -28.44
C PRO A 749 17.29 -24.38 -27.34
N GLY A 750 18.36 -24.47 -26.54
CA GLY A 750 18.47 -25.40 -25.41
C GLY A 750 17.54 -25.12 -24.22
N ALA A 751 16.91 -23.94 -24.19
CA ALA A 751 15.88 -23.56 -23.21
C ALA A 751 14.51 -24.19 -23.52
N TYR A 752 14.35 -24.79 -24.71
CA TYR A 752 13.12 -25.42 -25.18
C TYR A 752 13.31 -26.93 -25.27
N ARG A 753 12.55 -27.69 -24.48
CA ARG A 753 12.73 -29.14 -24.36
C ARG A 753 11.39 -29.86 -24.46
N LEU A 754 11.40 -31.01 -25.12
CA LEU A 754 10.27 -31.92 -25.20
C LEU A 754 10.62 -33.16 -24.38
N PHE A 755 9.73 -33.59 -23.48
CA PHE A 755 9.91 -34.78 -22.66
C PHE A 755 8.77 -35.76 -22.88
N ASP A 756 9.03 -37.06 -22.70
CA ASP A 756 7.97 -38.06 -22.48
C ASP A 756 7.60 -38.14 -20.99
N LEU A 757 6.58 -38.96 -20.66
CA LEU A 757 6.13 -39.18 -19.27
C LEU A 757 7.18 -39.83 -18.36
N ASP A 758 8.17 -40.51 -18.93
CA ASP A 758 9.27 -41.15 -18.19
C ASP A 758 10.43 -40.15 -17.96
N GLY A 759 10.25 -38.89 -18.38
CA GLY A 759 11.22 -37.80 -18.20
C GLY A 759 12.35 -37.82 -19.23
N ASN A 760 12.30 -38.68 -20.25
CA ASN A 760 13.34 -38.75 -21.27
C ASN A 760 13.25 -37.53 -22.20
N GLY A 761 14.36 -36.81 -22.33
CA GLY A 761 14.47 -35.68 -23.26
C GLY A 761 14.44 -36.16 -24.72
N MET A 762 13.45 -35.68 -25.47
CA MET A 762 13.35 -35.93 -26.91
C MET A 762 14.22 -34.92 -27.67
N PRO A 763 15.17 -35.36 -28.50
CA PRO A 763 16.03 -34.45 -29.24
C PRO A 763 15.22 -33.61 -30.23
N LEU A 764 15.35 -32.28 -30.12
CA LEU A 764 14.75 -31.32 -31.03
C LEU A 764 15.81 -30.75 -31.98
N THR A 765 15.51 -30.74 -33.27
CA THR A 765 16.31 -30.09 -34.31
C THR A 765 15.77 -28.70 -34.58
N VAL A 766 16.65 -27.70 -34.64
CA VAL A 766 16.28 -26.34 -35.01
C VAL A 766 16.07 -26.29 -36.51
N ARG A 767 14.84 -26.05 -36.96
CA ARG A 767 14.48 -25.87 -38.37
C ARG A 767 14.64 -24.43 -38.83
N ARG A 768 14.35 -23.48 -37.93
CA ARG A 768 14.48 -22.05 -38.18
C ARG A 768 14.68 -21.34 -36.85
N SER A 769 15.61 -20.39 -36.80
CA SER A 769 15.82 -19.53 -35.64
C SER A 769 15.89 -18.08 -36.09
N SER A 770 15.18 -17.21 -35.39
CA SER A 770 15.21 -15.76 -35.55
C SER A 770 15.05 -15.11 -34.17
N PRO A 771 15.35 -13.82 -34.00
CA PRO A 771 15.24 -13.17 -32.68
C PRO A 771 13.85 -13.25 -32.03
N ARG A 772 12.77 -13.53 -32.79
CA ARG A 772 11.38 -13.53 -32.29
C ARG A 772 10.61 -14.81 -32.55
N GLU A 773 11.21 -15.75 -33.25
CA GLU A 773 10.58 -17.01 -33.62
C GLU A 773 11.62 -18.11 -33.66
N LEU A 774 11.33 -19.20 -32.97
CA LEU A 774 12.10 -20.43 -32.98
C LEU A 774 11.21 -21.58 -33.44
N VAL A 775 11.64 -22.32 -34.45
CA VAL A 775 10.94 -23.48 -35.00
C VAL A 775 11.76 -24.73 -34.76
N LEU A 776 11.21 -25.64 -33.97
CA LEU A 776 11.81 -26.88 -33.52
C LEU A 776 11.06 -28.08 -34.11
N ALA A 777 11.76 -29.12 -34.51
CA ALA A 777 11.15 -30.37 -34.95
C ALA A 777 11.79 -31.57 -34.24
N PRO A 778 11.04 -32.58 -33.80
CA PRO A 778 11.61 -33.81 -33.25
C PRO A 778 12.60 -34.45 -34.24
N ALA A 779 13.78 -34.86 -33.77
CA ALA A 779 14.80 -35.49 -34.60
C ALA A 779 14.37 -36.87 -35.13
N LYS A 780 13.45 -37.53 -34.42
CA LYS A 780 12.82 -38.80 -34.80
C LYS A 780 11.31 -38.65 -34.68
N ARG A 781 10.54 -39.44 -35.44
CA ARG A 781 9.08 -39.49 -35.27
C ARG A 781 8.74 -39.93 -33.85
N LEU A 782 7.84 -39.19 -33.20
CA LEU A 782 7.36 -39.53 -31.87
C LEU A 782 6.50 -40.81 -31.93
N LYS A 783 6.66 -41.67 -30.93
CA LYS A 783 5.83 -42.87 -30.77
C LYS A 783 4.48 -42.47 -30.13
N PRO A 784 3.44 -43.31 -30.24
CA PRO A 784 2.23 -43.11 -29.45
C PRO A 784 2.56 -43.02 -27.95
N GLY A 785 2.10 -41.96 -27.28
CA GLY A 785 2.54 -41.64 -25.91
C GLY A 785 2.12 -40.24 -25.47
N LYS A 786 2.38 -39.89 -24.21
CA LYS A 786 2.11 -38.55 -23.68
C LYS A 786 3.42 -37.78 -23.49
N TYR A 787 3.39 -36.51 -23.82
CA TYR A 787 4.55 -35.65 -23.94
C TYR A 787 4.28 -34.28 -23.31
N VAL A 788 5.34 -33.63 -22.84
CA VAL A 788 5.31 -32.26 -22.34
C VAL A 788 6.37 -31.42 -23.03
N PHE A 789 5.95 -30.31 -23.61
CA PHE A 789 6.83 -29.31 -24.20
C PHE A 789 7.04 -28.19 -23.18
N ALA A 790 8.25 -28.11 -22.64
CA ALA A 790 8.67 -27.06 -21.71
C ALA A 790 9.38 -25.96 -22.50
N ALA A 791 8.84 -24.75 -22.44
CA ALA A 791 9.33 -23.61 -23.21
C ALA A 791 9.44 -22.38 -22.33
N ALA A 792 10.58 -21.68 -22.45
CA ALA A 792 10.80 -20.42 -21.77
C ALA A 792 9.80 -19.36 -22.27
N HIS A 793 9.15 -18.64 -21.34
CA HIS A 793 8.23 -17.55 -21.65
C HIS A 793 8.78 -16.20 -21.17
N GLU A 794 8.27 -15.12 -21.76
CA GLU A 794 8.68 -13.75 -21.41
C GLU A 794 7.77 -13.19 -20.30
N GLY A 795 8.40 -12.73 -19.21
CA GLY A 795 7.76 -12.11 -18.05
C GLY A 795 8.83 -11.49 -17.15
N MET A 796 8.47 -10.52 -16.32
CA MET A 796 9.40 -9.72 -15.49
C MET A 796 10.29 -10.54 -14.54
N PHE A 797 10.03 -11.84 -14.39
CA PHE A 797 10.71 -12.75 -13.47
C PHE A 797 11.40 -13.95 -14.14
N GLY A 798 11.23 -14.15 -15.46
CA GLY A 798 11.64 -15.41 -16.13
C GLY A 798 10.85 -16.63 -15.65
N GLY A 799 10.56 -17.58 -16.54
CA GLY A 799 9.74 -18.76 -16.23
C GLY A 799 9.66 -19.75 -17.41
N ARG A 800 9.05 -20.92 -17.19
CA ARG A 800 8.77 -21.91 -18.24
C ARG A 800 7.28 -22.21 -18.25
N ASP A 801 6.67 -22.24 -19.42
CA ASP A 801 5.35 -22.87 -19.54
C ASP A 801 5.49 -24.31 -20.04
N PHE A 802 4.53 -25.13 -19.63
CA PHE A 802 4.45 -26.55 -19.93
C PHE A 802 3.21 -26.79 -20.79
N ALA A 803 3.39 -27.20 -22.03
CA ALA A 803 2.31 -27.59 -22.93
C ALA A 803 2.23 -29.12 -23.04
N TYR A 804 1.09 -29.70 -22.69
CA TYR A 804 0.86 -31.15 -22.70
C TYR A 804 0.23 -31.60 -24.01
N LEU A 805 0.78 -32.67 -24.60
CA LEU A 805 0.29 -33.25 -25.85
C LEU A 805 0.34 -34.77 -25.82
N ARG A 806 -0.60 -35.42 -26.50
CA ARG A 806 -0.69 -36.87 -26.62
C ARG A 806 -0.64 -37.28 -28.08
N VAL A 807 0.35 -38.11 -28.42
CA VAL A 807 0.42 -38.78 -29.71
C VAL A 807 -0.42 -40.05 -29.61
N VAL A 808 -1.49 -40.15 -30.40
CA VAL A 808 -2.44 -41.27 -30.34
C VAL A 808 -1.99 -42.44 -31.22
N ALA A 809 -2.44 -43.65 -30.88
CA ALA A 809 -2.20 -44.84 -31.70
C ALA A 809 -3.06 -44.80 -32.99
N PRO A 810 -2.66 -45.53 -34.05
CA PRO A 810 -3.50 -45.66 -35.24
C PRO A 810 -4.92 -46.14 -34.89
N GLY A 811 -5.95 -45.39 -35.30
CA GLY A 811 -7.36 -45.70 -35.01
C GLY A 811 -7.98 -44.97 -33.81
N GLU A 812 -7.19 -44.35 -32.93
CA GLU A 812 -7.70 -43.58 -31.78
C GLU A 812 -8.11 -42.14 -32.19
N SER A 813 -9.09 -41.57 -31.49
CA SER A 813 -9.66 -40.25 -31.80
C SER A 813 -8.68 -39.10 -31.48
N VAL A 814 -8.59 -38.15 -32.41
CA VAL A 814 -7.83 -36.90 -32.25
C VAL A 814 -8.72 -35.78 -31.74
N THR A 815 -8.13 -34.76 -31.11
CA THR A 815 -8.86 -33.58 -30.64
C THR A 815 -9.48 -32.86 -31.83
N VAL A 816 -10.77 -32.54 -31.75
CA VAL A 816 -11.44 -31.70 -32.75
C VAL A 816 -10.92 -30.28 -32.63
N VAL A 817 -10.19 -29.83 -33.65
CA VAL A 817 -9.64 -28.47 -33.74
C VAL A 817 -10.60 -27.62 -34.56
N SER A 818 -11.12 -26.53 -33.99
CA SER A 818 -12.03 -25.66 -34.71
C SER A 818 -11.31 -24.89 -35.82
N HIS A 819 -11.91 -24.88 -37.02
CA HIS A 819 -11.49 -24.00 -38.10
C HIS A 819 -12.09 -22.61 -37.85
N ASN A 820 -11.34 -21.72 -37.24
CA ASN A 820 -11.69 -20.28 -37.22
C ASN A 820 -11.40 -19.68 -38.60
N GLN A 821 -12.11 -20.13 -39.63
CA GLN A 821 -12.41 -19.24 -40.75
C GLN A 821 -13.51 -18.28 -40.28
N ARG A 822 -13.19 -17.00 -40.37
CA ARG A 822 -14.03 -15.83 -40.06
C ARG A 822 -15.50 -16.02 -40.51
N THR A 823 -16.40 -16.40 -39.59
CA THR A 823 -17.83 -16.06 -39.74
C THR A 823 -18.61 -15.86 -38.43
N ASP A 824 -18.18 -16.38 -37.28
CA ASP A 824 -19.11 -16.49 -36.12
C ASP A 824 -18.70 -15.77 -34.83
N VAL A 825 -17.88 -14.72 -34.91
CA VAL A 825 -18.02 -13.61 -33.94
C VAL A 825 -18.93 -12.60 -34.63
N PRO A 826 -20.07 -12.17 -34.06
CA PRO A 826 -20.95 -11.25 -34.76
C PRO A 826 -20.14 -9.98 -35.08
N ALA A 827 -19.89 -9.73 -36.37
CA ALA A 827 -19.27 -8.50 -36.88
C ALA A 827 -19.99 -7.21 -36.39
N VAL A 828 -21.17 -7.39 -35.80
CA VAL A 828 -21.99 -6.39 -35.11
C VAL A 828 -21.31 -5.85 -33.83
N ALA A 829 -20.57 -6.66 -33.07
CA ALA A 829 -20.00 -6.20 -31.79
C ALA A 829 -18.83 -5.21 -31.97
N ASP A 830 -17.95 -5.46 -32.93
CA ASP A 830 -16.77 -4.63 -33.19
C ASP A 830 -17.13 -3.31 -33.91
N THR A 831 -18.26 -3.28 -34.63
CA THR A 831 -18.74 -2.11 -35.40
C THR A 831 -19.51 -1.10 -34.56
N VAL A 832 -20.04 -1.51 -33.41
CA VAL A 832 -20.85 -0.64 -32.54
C VAL A 832 -20.05 0.55 -31.97
N PRO A 833 -18.83 0.39 -31.43
CA PRO A 833 -18.06 1.52 -30.89
C PRO A 833 -17.73 2.63 -31.91
N PRO A 834 -17.19 2.36 -33.12
CA PRO A 834 -16.88 3.42 -34.09
C PRO A 834 -18.16 4.06 -34.67
N ILE A 835 -19.25 3.30 -34.85
CA ILE A 835 -20.55 3.87 -35.26
C ILE A 835 -21.08 4.81 -34.18
N ALA A 836 -21.03 4.40 -32.91
CA ALA A 836 -21.45 5.23 -31.79
C ALA A 836 -20.60 6.51 -31.68
N ALA A 837 -19.28 6.39 -31.89
CA ALA A 837 -18.36 7.52 -31.90
C ALA A 837 -18.65 8.49 -33.06
N ALA A 838 -18.89 7.96 -34.26
CA ALA A 838 -19.25 8.74 -35.44
C ALA A 838 -20.56 9.50 -35.25
N LEU A 839 -21.60 8.82 -34.76
CA LEU A 839 -22.91 9.43 -34.48
C LEU A 839 -22.82 10.51 -33.39
N LEU A 840 -22.05 10.25 -32.33
CA LEU A 840 -21.85 11.21 -31.25
C LEU A 840 -21.09 12.46 -31.72
N ALA A 841 -20.01 12.26 -32.48
CA ALA A 841 -19.23 13.35 -33.08
C ALA A 841 -20.06 14.17 -34.09
N ALA A 842 -20.85 13.50 -34.95
CA ALA A 842 -21.75 14.15 -35.91
C ALA A 842 -22.87 14.95 -35.22
N ALA A 843 -23.52 14.36 -34.20
CA ALA A 843 -24.51 15.05 -33.38
C ALA A 843 -23.92 16.30 -32.74
N PHE A 844 -22.67 16.22 -32.27
CA PHE A 844 -22.02 17.36 -31.66
C PHE A 844 -21.64 18.44 -32.69
N ALA A 845 -21.10 18.05 -33.84
CA ALA A 845 -20.80 18.97 -34.94
C ALA A 845 -22.07 19.73 -35.38
N LEU A 846 -23.22 19.05 -35.50
CA LEU A 846 -24.51 19.66 -35.82
C LEU A 846 -25.00 20.63 -34.74
N LEU A 847 -24.82 20.30 -33.45
CA LEU A 847 -25.17 21.21 -32.35
C LEU A 847 -24.31 22.47 -32.36
N LEU A 848 -23.00 22.34 -32.65
CA LEU A 848 -22.08 23.48 -32.79
C LEU A 848 -22.41 24.31 -34.03
N LEU A 849 -22.76 23.70 -35.16
CA LEU A 849 -23.16 24.38 -36.37
C LEU A 849 -24.48 25.15 -36.18
N ARG A 850 -25.50 24.53 -35.57
CA ARG A 850 -26.74 25.22 -35.18
C ARG A 850 -26.47 26.40 -34.23
N SER A 851 -25.51 26.25 -33.31
CA SER A 851 -25.08 27.32 -32.41
C SER A 851 -24.30 28.42 -33.14
N LEU A 852 -23.55 28.09 -34.18
CA LEU A 852 -22.83 29.02 -35.05
C LEU A 852 -23.80 29.86 -35.89
N LEU A 853 -24.80 29.22 -36.50
CA LEU A 853 -25.84 29.89 -37.29
C LEU A 853 -26.69 30.86 -36.45
N ARG A 854 -26.93 30.52 -35.17
CA ARG A 854 -27.64 31.42 -34.23
C ARG A 854 -26.79 32.60 -33.74
N ARG A 855 -25.48 32.40 -33.62
CA ARG A 855 -24.52 33.45 -33.20
C ARG A 855 -23.13 33.10 -33.72
N THR A 856 -22.72 33.85 -34.74
CA THR A 856 -21.45 33.68 -35.44
C THR A 856 -20.28 33.88 -34.48
N ALA A 857 -19.38 32.90 -34.43
CA ALA A 857 -18.18 32.92 -33.60
C ALA A 857 -17.14 31.94 -34.19
N GLY A 858 -15.96 32.44 -34.55
CA GLY A 858 -14.93 31.66 -35.24
C GLY A 858 -14.53 30.37 -34.54
N GLN A 859 -14.43 30.36 -33.19
CA GLN A 859 -14.11 29.11 -32.47
C GLN A 859 -15.15 28.00 -32.66
N LYS A 860 -16.44 28.35 -32.81
CA LYS A 860 -17.50 27.36 -33.02
C LYS A 860 -17.40 26.74 -34.41
N ALA A 861 -16.98 27.51 -35.41
CA ALA A 861 -16.77 27.01 -36.77
C ALA A 861 -15.59 26.03 -36.79
N LEU A 862 -14.48 26.37 -36.15
CA LEU A 862 -13.29 25.52 -36.05
C LEU A 862 -13.58 24.21 -35.28
N TRP A 863 -14.29 24.29 -34.15
CA TRP A 863 -14.69 23.07 -33.43
C TRP A 863 -15.71 22.23 -34.20
N ALA A 864 -16.69 22.84 -34.86
CA ALA A 864 -17.65 22.12 -35.68
C ALA A 864 -16.95 21.36 -36.82
N ALA A 865 -15.97 21.99 -37.48
CA ALA A 865 -15.13 21.36 -38.49
C ALA A 865 -14.32 20.19 -37.90
N GLY A 866 -13.70 20.38 -36.73
CA GLY A 866 -12.95 19.32 -36.05
C GLY A 866 -13.80 18.09 -35.69
N PHE A 867 -15.01 18.28 -35.15
CA PHE A 867 -15.91 17.16 -34.84
C PHE A 867 -16.54 16.53 -36.09
N ALA A 868 -16.74 17.30 -37.17
CA ALA A 868 -17.17 16.74 -38.45
C ALA A 868 -16.08 15.84 -39.06
N LEU A 869 -14.82 16.27 -39.03
CA LEU A 869 -13.67 15.46 -39.46
C LEU A 869 -13.52 14.21 -38.59
N PHE A 870 -13.74 14.31 -37.28
CA PHE A 870 -13.76 13.15 -36.39
C PHE A 870 -14.85 12.16 -36.81
N ALA A 871 -16.07 12.65 -37.07
CA ALA A 871 -17.18 11.80 -37.49
C ALA A 871 -16.89 11.07 -38.82
N VAL A 872 -16.26 11.76 -39.78
CA VAL A 872 -15.83 11.16 -41.05
C VAL A 872 -14.77 10.08 -40.83
N ALA A 873 -13.82 10.31 -39.92
CA ALA A 873 -12.81 9.31 -39.58
C ALA A 873 -13.42 8.05 -38.94
N ALA A 874 -14.24 8.21 -37.90
CA ALA A 874 -14.90 7.10 -37.23
C ALA A 874 -15.89 6.35 -38.15
N ALA A 875 -16.57 7.07 -39.06
CA ALA A 875 -17.40 6.45 -40.09
C ALA A 875 -16.56 5.65 -41.11
N SER A 876 -15.36 6.14 -41.45
CA SER A 876 -14.45 5.42 -42.34
C SER A 876 -13.93 4.12 -41.69
N GLU A 877 -13.66 4.13 -40.38
CA GLU A 877 -13.31 2.94 -39.62
C GLU A 877 -14.47 1.94 -39.54
N ALA A 878 -15.69 2.41 -39.27
CA ALA A 878 -16.88 1.57 -39.28
C ALA A 878 -17.14 0.94 -40.67
N ALA A 879 -16.94 1.71 -41.74
CA ALA A 879 -17.04 1.21 -43.11
C ALA A 879 -15.94 0.19 -43.42
N ALA A 880 -14.71 0.42 -42.94
CA ALA A 880 -13.59 -0.50 -43.13
C ALA A 880 -13.75 -1.80 -42.35
N GLN A 881 -14.44 -1.78 -41.22
CA GLN A 881 -14.82 -3.00 -40.51
C GLN A 881 -15.79 -3.87 -41.31
N ARG A 882 -16.70 -3.25 -42.07
CA ARG A 882 -17.70 -3.96 -42.87
C ARG A 882 -17.20 -4.39 -44.25
N ALA A 883 -16.44 -3.53 -44.93
CA ALA A 883 -16.07 -3.69 -46.34
C ALA A 883 -14.56 -3.87 -46.57
N GLY A 884 -13.74 -3.85 -45.51
CA GLY A 884 -12.28 -3.82 -45.61
C GLY A 884 -11.72 -2.44 -45.99
N TRP A 885 -10.41 -2.27 -45.85
CA TRP A 885 -9.74 -1.05 -46.26
C TRP A 885 -9.51 -1.00 -47.77
N ASN A 886 -9.91 0.10 -48.39
CA ASN A 886 -9.52 0.45 -49.76
C ASN A 886 -8.77 1.80 -49.78
N PRO A 887 -8.02 2.13 -50.84
CA PRO A 887 -7.16 3.32 -50.86
C PRO A 887 -7.94 4.63 -50.63
N ALA A 888 -9.16 4.73 -51.15
CA ALA A 888 -9.98 5.93 -50.96
C ALA A 888 -10.43 6.09 -49.50
N LEU A 889 -10.88 5.00 -48.87
CA LEU A 889 -11.32 4.95 -47.50
C LEU A 889 -10.17 5.23 -46.51
N PHE A 890 -8.98 4.67 -46.80
CA PHE A 890 -7.78 4.92 -46.01
C PHE A 890 -7.32 6.38 -46.13
N ARG A 891 -7.25 6.95 -47.35
CA ARG A 891 -6.91 8.37 -47.52
C ARG A 891 -7.89 9.30 -46.80
N THR A 892 -9.18 8.97 -46.83
CA THR A 892 -10.24 9.74 -46.15
C THR A 892 -10.07 9.70 -44.64
N TYR A 893 -9.88 8.50 -44.08
CA TYR A 893 -9.59 8.31 -42.66
C TYR A 893 -8.32 9.05 -42.23
N TYR A 894 -7.24 8.87 -43.00
CA TYR A 894 -5.93 9.42 -42.69
C TYR A 894 -5.95 10.95 -42.69
N LEU A 895 -6.57 11.56 -43.70
CA LEU A 895 -6.71 12.99 -43.79
C LEU A 895 -7.62 13.54 -42.69
N ALA A 896 -8.79 12.93 -42.50
CA ALA A 896 -9.80 13.43 -41.57
C ALA A 896 -9.35 13.25 -40.11
N GLY A 897 -9.08 12.01 -39.69
CA GLY A 897 -8.72 11.68 -38.31
C GLY A 897 -7.23 11.86 -38.04
N GLY A 898 -6.40 11.29 -38.91
CA GLY A 898 -4.95 11.25 -38.73
C GLY A 898 -4.24 12.59 -38.88
N VAL A 899 -4.82 13.57 -39.58
CA VAL A 899 -4.16 14.86 -39.87
C VAL A 899 -4.95 16.07 -39.37
N LEU A 900 -6.23 16.21 -39.75
CA LEU A 900 -6.94 17.49 -39.61
C LEU A 900 -7.76 17.62 -38.32
N THR A 901 -8.39 16.56 -37.82
CA THR A 901 -9.32 16.61 -36.67
C THR A 901 -8.76 17.37 -35.47
N VAL A 902 -7.60 16.95 -34.98
CA VAL A 902 -6.99 17.54 -33.77
C VAL A 902 -6.52 18.97 -34.03
N ALA A 903 -6.07 19.27 -35.25
CA ALA A 903 -5.63 20.60 -35.65
C ALA A 903 -6.78 21.62 -35.58
N TYR A 904 -7.96 21.27 -36.14
CA TYR A 904 -9.14 22.13 -36.09
C TYR A 904 -9.70 22.28 -34.67
N LEU A 905 -9.71 21.19 -33.88
CA LEU A 905 -10.12 21.25 -32.47
C LEU A 905 -9.20 22.16 -31.64
N GLY A 906 -7.88 22.04 -31.83
CA GLY A 906 -6.87 22.88 -31.21
C GLY A 906 -6.95 24.34 -31.65
N ALA A 907 -7.16 24.59 -32.94
CA ALA A 907 -7.33 25.94 -33.48
C ALA A 907 -8.54 26.66 -32.89
N GLY A 908 -9.67 25.96 -32.70
CA GLY A 908 -10.84 26.54 -32.03
C GLY A 908 -10.57 26.92 -30.56
N SER A 909 -9.72 26.16 -29.86
CA SER A 909 -9.30 26.48 -28.49
C SER A 909 -8.32 27.66 -28.46
N ALA A 910 -7.36 27.70 -29.39
CA ALA A 910 -6.41 28.80 -29.55
C ALA A 910 -7.10 30.11 -29.93
N TRP A 911 -8.17 30.05 -30.74
CA TRP A 911 -8.98 31.20 -31.14
C TRP A 911 -9.49 32.02 -29.95
N MET A 912 -9.82 31.34 -28.84
CA MET A 912 -10.28 32.01 -27.62
C MET A 912 -9.16 32.75 -26.87
N LEU A 913 -7.90 32.36 -27.09
CA LEU A 913 -6.74 32.85 -26.36
C LEU A 913 -5.94 33.89 -27.15
N LEU A 914 -5.98 33.82 -28.49
CA LEU A 914 -5.18 34.68 -29.36
C LEU A 914 -5.82 36.05 -29.62
N PRO A 915 -5.01 37.11 -29.77
CA PRO A 915 -5.46 38.42 -30.27
C PRO A 915 -5.76 38.36 -31.78
N ARG A 916 -6.41 39.41 -32.34
CA ARG A 916 -6.88 39.44 -33.75
C ARG A 916 -5.82 39.01 -34.76
N ARG A 917 -4.65 39.66 -34.77
CA ARG A 917 -3.53 39.29 -35.67
C ARG A 917 -3.09 37.83 -35.55
N GLY A 918 -3.08 37.29 -34.33
CA GLY A 918 -2.74 35.88 -34.09
C GLY A 918 -3.81 34.92 -34.61
N ARG A 919 -5.08 35.33 -34.63
CA ARG A 919 -6.17 34.55 -35.23
C ARG A 919 -6.08 34.52 -36.75
N ASP A 920 -5.72 35.63 -37.38
CA ASP A 920 -5.57 35.72 -38.83
C ASP A 920 -4.39 34.86 -39.31
N ILE A 921 -3.25 34.92 -38.60
CA ILE A 921 -2.09 34.05 -38.85
C ILE A 921 -2.45 32.57 -38.64
N LEU A 922 -3.18 32.25 -37.57
CA LEU A 922 -3.63 30.88 -37.31
C LEU A 922 -4.53 30.36 -38.43
N LEU A 923 -5.48 31.16 -38.91
CA LEU A 923 -6.36 30.75 -40.01
C LEU A 923 -5.61 30.62 -41.33
N GLY A 924 -4.75 31.58 -41.67
CA GLY A 924 -3.92 31.52 -42.88
C GLY A 924 -3.00 30.30 -42.88
N GLY A 925 -2.29 30.08 -41.77
CA GLY A 925 -1.43 28.92 -41.58
C GLY A 925 -2.19 27.59 -41.61
N LEU A 926 -3.34 27.51 -40.94
CA LEU A 926 -4.19 26.31 -40.95
C LEU A 926 -4.76 26.03 -42.35
N ALA A 927 -5.15 27.06 -43.11
CA ALA A 927 -5.65 26.91 -44.47
C ALA A 927 -4.56 26.40 -45.42
N VAL A 928 -3.37 26.99 -45.38
CA VAL A 928 -2.21 26.54 -46.18
C VAL A 928 -1.80 25.12 -45.81
N ALA A 929 -1.70 24.81 -44.51
CA ALA A 929 -1.35 23.48 -44.04
C ALA A 929 -2.42 22.43 -44.40
N THR A 930 -3.70 22.80 -44.37
CA THR A 930 -4.79 21.92 -44.79
C THR A 930 -4.70 21.63 -46.29
N ALA A 931 -4.52 22.65 -47.14
CA ALA A 931 -4.35 22.47 -48.57
C ALA A 931 -3.13 21.60 -48.90
N ALA A 932 -1.98 21.88 -48.27
CA ALA A 932 -0.75 21.12 -48.45
C ALA A 932 -0.92 19.65 -48.00
N ALA A 933 -1.57 19.41 -46.85
CA ALA A 933 -1.85 18.07 -46.37
C ALA A 933 -2.80 17.29 -47.31
N VAL A 934 -3.86 17.94 -47.80
CA VAL A 934 -4.79 17.34 -48.77
C VAL A 934 -4.04 16.92 -50.04
N VAL A 935 -3.29 17.83 -50.66
CA VAL A 935 -2.50 17.53 -51.87
C VAL A 935 -1.52 16.39 -51.61
N THR A 936 -0.80 16.44 -50.49
CA THR A 936 0.20 15.41 -50.15
C THR A 936 -0.45 14.03 -49.94
N VAL A 937 -1.59 13.95 -49.25
CA VAL A 937 -2.28 12.67 -48.98
C VAL A 937 -2.96 12.09 -50.23
N VAL A 938 -3.52 12.95 -51.09
CA VAL A 938 -4.16 12.53 -52.34
C VAL A 938 -3.15 11.99 -53.33
N LEU A 939 -2.00 12.67 -53.48
CA LEU A 939 -0.95 12.28 -54.42
C LEU A 939 -0.04 11.14 -53.91
N ALA A 940 -0.07 10.84 -52.60
CA ALA A 940 0.77 9.79 -52.03
C ALA A 940 0.41 8.40 -52.58
N PRO A 941 1.41 7.58 -52.98
CA PRO A 941 1.19 6.21 -53.38
C PRO A 941 0.77 5.37 -52.16
N VAL A 942 -0.23 4.50 -52.32
CA VAL A 942 -0.72 3.64 -51.24
C VAL A 942 -0.18 2.23 -51.46
N ASP A 943 0.47 1.68 -50.45
CA ASP A 943 0.92 0.28 -50.47
C ASP A 943 -0.29 -0.65 -50.28
N LEU A 944 -0.73 -1.26 -51.39
CA LEU A 944 -1.86 -2.18 -51.41
C LEU A 944 -1.61 -3.46 -50.61
N SER A 945 -0.34 -3.88 -50.46
CA SER A 945 0.02 -5.07 -49.68
C SER A 945 -0.10 -4.80 -48.19
N ALA A 946 0.33 -3.62 -47.73
CA ALA A 946 0.15 -3.17 -46.36
C ALA A 946 -1.33 -2.94 -46.02
N LEU A 947 -2.13 -2.51 -47.00
CA LEU A 947 -3.57 -2.33 -46.85
C LEU A 947 -4.31 -3.66 -46.69
N ALA A 948 -3.95 -4.67 -47.50
CA ALA A 948 -4.52 -6.01 -47.42
C ALA A 948 -4.09 -6.78 -46.16
N ALA A 949 -2.90 -6.46 -45.61
CA ALA A 949 -2.38 -7.04 -44.38
C ALA A 949 -3.00 -6.45 -43.09
N ALA A 950 -3.72 -5.32 -43.17
CA ALA A 950 -4.39 -4.71 -42.03
C ALA A 950 -5.68 -5.49 -41.68
N HIS A 951 -5.91 -5.79 -40.39
CA HIS A 951 -7.15 -6.43 -39.96
C HIS A 951 -8.37 -5.55 -40.29
N SER A 952 -9.51 -6.17 -40.61
CA SER A 952 -10.79 -5.49 -40.82
C SER A 952 -11.10 -4.60 -39.62
N GLY A 953 -11.08 -3.29 -39.83
CA GLY A 953 -11.27 -2.27 -38.80
C GLY A 953 -10.01 -1.55 -38.34
N GLN A 954 -8.88 -2.23 -38.18
CA GLN A 954 -7.66 -1.60 -37.66
C GLN A 954 -7.08 -0.64 -38.70
N PRO A 955 -6.89 0.65 -38.38
CA PRO A 955 -6.32 1.59 -39.34
C PRO A 955 -4.91 1.15 -39.76
N PRO A 956 -4.62 1.09 -41.08
CA PRO A 956 -3.30 0.75 -41.58
C PRO A 956 -2.23 1.69 -41.01
N LYS A 957 -1.01 1.17 -40.81
CA LYS A 957 0.12 1.97 -40.30
C LYS A 957 0.41 3.15 -41.23
N ASN A 958 0.95 4.24 -40.67
CA ASN A 958 1.29 5.45 -41.44
C ASN A 958 2.20 5.17 -42.66
N GLY A 959 3.04 4.13 -42.61
CA GLY A 959 3.90 3.73 -43.74
C GLY A 959 3.17 3.07 -44.91
N ALA A 960 1.87 2.75 -44.76
CA ALA A 960 1.03 2.29 -45.87
C ALA A 960 0.70 3.44 -46.86
N LEU A 961 0.93 4.69 -46.45
CA LEU A 961 0.94 5.85 -47.34
C LEU A 961 2.40 6.24 -47.60
N GLY A 962 2.86 6.08 -48.84
CA GLY A 962 4.23 6.40 -49.22
C GLY A 962 4.54 7.90 -49.21
N GLY A 963 5.83 8.24 -49.21
CA GLY A 963 6.30 9.62 -49.19
C GLY A 963 6.25 10.26 -47.79
N HIS A 964 6.26 11.59 -47.76
CA HIS A 964 6.45 12.38 -46.53
C HIS A 964 5.12 12.86 -45.90
N ALA A 965 3.98 12.26 -46.28
CA ALA A 965 2.65 12.65 -45.81
C ALA A 965 2.48 12.54 -44.28
N PHE A 966 3.18 11.60 -43.65
CA PHE A 966 3.14 11.42 -42.20
C PHE A 966 3.69 12.63 -41.41
N LEU A 967 4.55 13.46 -42.02
CA LEU A 967 5.06 14.67 -41.38
C LEU A 967 3.93 15.65 -41.08
N TRP A 968 2.92 15.74 -41.95
CA TRP A 968 1.72 16.55 -41.71
C TRP A 968 0.89 16.01 -40.55
N ALA A 969 0.70 14.69 -40.48
CA ALA A 969 0.00 14.05 -39.36
C ALA A 969 0.70 14.31 -38.03
N VAL A 970 2.03 14.22 -37.98
CA VAL A 970 2.83 14.50 -36.78
C VAL A 970 2.76 15.98 -36.40
N ALA A 971 3.03 16.88 -37.35
CA ALA A 971 3.06 18.32 -37.10
C ALA A 971 1.69 18.86 -36.63
N LEU A 972 0.61 18.56 -37.38
CA LEU A 972 -0.72 19.11 -37.11
C LEU A 972 -1.38 18.49 -35.86
N ASN A 973 -1.18 17.20 -35.59
CA ASN A 973 -1.66 16.61 -34.34
C ASN A 973 -0.91 17.14 -33.12
N SER A 974 0.42 17.29 -33.22
CA SER A 974 1.23 17.77 -32.09
C SER A 974 0.86 19.22 -31.75
N MET A 975 0.78 20.07 -32.77
CA MET A 975 0.35 21.46 -32.61
C MET A 975 -1.10 21.54 -32.12
N GLY A 976 -2.02 20.79 -32.73
CA GLY A 976 -3.42 20.75 -32.34
C GLY A 976 -3.62 20.28 -30.90
N THR A 977 -2.89 19.25 -30.47
CA THR A 977 -2.94 18.74 -29.08
C THR A 977 -2.39 19.77 -28.10
N LEU A 978 -1.26 20.40 -28.42
CA LEU A 978 -0.68 21.47 -27.61
C LEU A 978 -1.65 22.63 -27.43
N LEU A 979 -2.33 23.06 -28.51
CA LEU A 979 -3.30 24.15 -28.46
C LEU A 979 -4.60 23.75 -27.74
N LEU A 980 -5.07 22.52 -27.91
CA LEU A 980 -6.29 22.01 -27.29
C LEU A 980 -6.08 21.78 -25.79
N VAL A 981 -5.13 20.92 -25.42
CA VAL A 981 -4.84 20.56 -24.04
C VAL A 981 -4.16 21.72 -23.31
N GLY A 982 -3.15 22.35 -23.92
CA GLY A 982 -2.48 23.52 -23.35
C GLY A 982 -3.41 24.72 -23.19
N GLY A 983 -4.33 24.94 -24.15
CA GLY A 983 -5.35 25.98 -24.03
C GLY A 983 -6.35 25.73 -22.90
N SER A 984 -6.77 24.47 -22.71
CA SER A 984 -7.58 24.07 -21.56
C SER A 984 -6.82 24.21 -20.23
N LEU A 985 -5.55 23.80 -20.16
CA LEU A 985 -4.71 23.94 -18.96
C LEU A 985 -4.46 25.40 -18.60
N LEU A 986 -4.13 26.25 -19.58
CA LEU A 986 -3.96 27.68 -19.36
C LEU A 986 -5.26 28.33 -18.84
N SER A 987 -6.41 27.91 -19.37
CA SER A 987 -7.72 28.38 -18.90
C SER A 987 -8.02 27.90 -17.48
N ILE A 988 -7.61 26.68 -17.11
CA ILE A 988 -7.69 26.15 -15.74
C ILE A 988 -6.81 26.98 -14.79
N LEU A 989 -5.56 27.26 -15.18
CA LEU A 989 -4.61 28.08 -14.41
C LEU A 989 -5.13 29.50 -14.21
N ARG A 990 -5.75 30.10 -15.24
CA ARG A 990 -6.43 31.41 -15.17
C ARG A 990 -7.79 31.36 -14.45
N ARG A 991 -8.18 30.21 -13.89
CA ARG A 991 -9.45 29.96 -13.17
C ARG A 991 -10.70 30.23 -14.01
N GLN A 992 -10.60 30.16 -15.33
CA GLN A 992 -11.70 30.39 -16.26
C GLN A 992 -12.34 29.06 -16.67
N ARG A 993 -13.65 28.92 -16.38
CA ARG A 993 -14.46 27.75 -16.80
C ARG A 993 -13.78 26.41 -16.48
N VAL A 994 -13.12 26.33 -15.32
CA VAL A 994 -12.24 25.22 -14.89
C VAL A 994 -12.88 23.85 -15.14
N ARG A 995 -14.16 23.67 -14.76
CA ARG A 995 -14.87 22.39 -14.94
C ARG A 995 -14.93 21.98 -16.42
N ALA A 996 -15.34 22.88 -17.31
CA ALA A 996 -15.45 22.59 -18.73
C ALA A 996 -14.09 22.24 -19.35
N ASN A 997 -13.05 23.00 -19.01
CA ASN A 997 -11.70 22.78 -19.51
C ASN A 997 -11.06 21.49 -18.98
N VAL A 998 -11.39 21.05 -17.76
CA VAL A 998 -10.97 19.74 -17.24
C VAL A 998 -11.57 18.62 -18.07
N TRP A 999 -12.88 18.65 -18.35
CA TRP A 999 -13.52 17.65 -19.20
C TRP A 999 -12.97 17.66 -20.64
N ILE A 1000 -12.75 18.83 -21.24
CA ILE A 1000 -12.16 18.94 -22.59
C ILE A 1000 -10.74 18.36 -22.61
N ALA A 1001 -9.88 18.74 -21.65
CA ALA A 1001 -8.52 18.24 -21.56
C ALA A 1001 -8.47 16.72 -21.29
N SER A 1002 -9.28 16.23 -20.35
CA SER A 1002 -9.36 14.80 -20.03
C SER A 1002 -9.81 13.98 -21.23
N GLY A 1003 -10.87 14.41 -21.94
CA GLY A 1003 -11.34 13.69 -23.12
C GLY A 1003 -10.32 13.70 -24.26
N ALA A 1004 -9.66 14.84 -24.51
CA ALA A 1004 -8.61 14.95 -25.51
C ALA A 1004 -7.40 14.04 -25.18
N LEU A 1005 -6.99 13.98 -23.91
CA LEU A 1005 -5.93 13.09 -23.46
C LEU A 1005 -6.33 11.61 -23.55
N THR A 1006 -7.59 11.25 -23.31
CA THR A 1006 -8.10 9.89 -23.52
C THR A 1006 -8.00 9.47 -24.98
N VAL A 1007 -8.44 10.32 -25.92
CA VAL A 1007 -8.28 10.04 -27.36
C VAL A 1007 -6.80 9.94 -27.74
N ALA A 1008 -5.96 10.86 -27.26
CA ALA A 1008 -4.52 10.86 -27.56
C ALA A 1008 -3.79 9.63 -27.00
N ALA A 1009 -4.18 9.15 -25.82
CA ALA A 1009 -3.64 7.93 -25.23
C ALA A 1009 -4.10 6.69 -25.99
N ALA A 1010 -5.38 6.59 -26.35
CA ALA A 1010 -5.93 5.47 -27.10
C ALA A 1010 -5.30 5.36 -28.49
N THR A 1011 -5.21 6.47 -29.23
CA THR A 1011 -4.55 6.53 -30.55
C THR A 1011 -3.03 6.39 -30.45
N GLY A 1012 -2.40 6.82 -29.34
CA GLY A 1012 -0.99 6.60 -29.05
C GLY A 1012 -0.65 5.12 -28.81
N LEU A 1013 -1.50 4.40 -28.07
CA LEU A 1013 -1.37 2.97 -27.82
C LEU A 1013 -1.50 2.15 -29.12
N SER A 1014 -2.41 2.57 -30.02
CA SER A 1014 -2.51 2.01 -31.38
C SER A 1014 -1.17 2.06 -32.13
N ARG A 1015 -0.46 3.20 -32.04
CA ARG A 1015 0.85 3.40 -32.69
C ARG A 1015 1.96 2.56 -32.05
N ALA A 1016 1.82 2.21 -30.76
CA ALA A 1016 2.70 1.29 -30.04
C ALA A 1016 2.39 -0.19 -30.34
N GLY A 1017 1.35 -0.49 -31.11
CA GLY A 1017 0.96 -1.83 -31.51
C GLY A 1017 -0.20 -2.43 -30.71
N ASP A 1018 -0.77 -1.72 -29.74
CA ASP A 1018 -1.95 -2.19 -29.00
C ASP A 1018 -3.21 -1.44 -29.48
N THR A 1019 -4.02 -2.12 -30.28
CA THR A 1019 -5.25 -1.58 -30.84
C THR A 1019 -6.52 -1.92 -30.03
N SER A 1020 -6.39 -2.68 -28.94
CA SER A 1020 -7.52 -3.28 -28.23
C SER A 1020 -8.50 -2.26 -27.63
N LEU A 1021 -8.01 -1.07 -27.29
CA LEU A 1021 -8.78 -0.03 -26.61
C LEU A 1021 -9.05 1.22 -27.47
N VAL A 1022 -8.71 1.20 -28.76
CA VAL A 1022 -8.73 2.40 -29.62
C VAL A 1022 -10.14 2.95 -29.77
N TYR A 1023 -11.07 2.15 -30.28
CA TYR A 1023 -12.45 2.63 -30.51
C TYR A 1023 -13.19 2.96 -29.22
N LEU A 1024 -12.92 2.21 -28.15
CA LEU A 1024 -13.52 2.48 -26.83
C LEU A 1024 -12.96 3.78 -26.24
N GLY A 1025 -11.65 4.00 -26.34
CA GLY A 1025 -10.98 5.21 -25.90
C GLY A 1025 -11.39 6.45 -26.70
N GLU A 1026 -11.61 6.30 -28.01
CA GLU A 1026 -12.17 7.34 -28.87
C GLU A 1026 -13.61 7.70 -28.49
N LEU A 1027 -14.48 6.71 -28.34
CA LEU A 1027 -15.88 6.91 -27.92
C LEU A 1027 -15.96 7.61 -26.55
N ILE A 1028 -15.21 7.12 -25.57
CA ILE A 1028 -15.15 7.72 -24.23
C ILE A 1028 -14.57 9.13 -24.33
N GLY A 1029 -13.47 9.31 -25.05
CA GLY A 1029 -12.81 10.59 -25.23
C GLY A 1029 -13.72 11.66 -25.81
N ILE A 1030 -14.45 11.35 -26.89
CA ILE A 1030 -15.45 12.25 -27.50
C ILE A 1030 -16.58 12.55 -26.53
N ALA A 1031 -17.13 11.54 -25.83
CA ALA A 1031 -18.22 11.74 -24.87
C ALA A 1031 -17.80 12.68 -23.73
N VAL A 1032 -16.57 12.53 -23.24
CA VAL A 1032 -15.97 13.35 -22.19
C VAL A 1032 -15.71 14.78 -22.70
N MET A 1033 -15.19 14.95 -23.92
CA MET A 1033 -15.04 16.27 -24.55
C MET A 1033 -16.41 16.96 -24.75
N PHE A 1034 -17.42 16.23 -25.21
CA PHE A 1034 -18.79 16.70 -25.38
C PHE A 1034 -19.40 17.22 -24.08
N CYS A 1035 -19.21 16.48 -22.98
CA CYS A 1035 -19.61 16.93 -21.64
C CYS A 1035 -18.92 18.24 -21.26
N GLY A 1036 -17.63 18.39 -21.58
CA GLY A 1036 -16.89 19.62 -21.33
C GLY A 1036 -17.44 20.82 -22.11
N PHE A 1037 -17.69 20.67 -23.40
CA PHE A 1037 -18.19 21.76 -24.24
C PHE A 1037 -19.63 22.16 -23.90
N THR A 1038 -20.52 21.22 -23.58
CA THR A 1038 -21.91 21.53 -23.18
C THR A 1038 -21.99 22.32 -21.88
N LEU A 1039 -21.02 22.14 -20.97
CA LEU A 1039 -20.89 22.94 -19.74
C LEU A 1039 -20.49 24.41 -19.97
N THR A 1040 -20.09 24.80 -21.18
CA THR A 1040 -19.72 26.19 -21.52
C THR A 1040 -20.87 27.06 -22.00
N ALA A 1041 -22.06 26.50 -22.22
CA ALA A 1041 -23.24 27.25 -22.66
C ALA A 1041 -23.72 28.23 -21.56
N PRO A 1042 -23.94 29.53 -21.86
CA PRO A 1042 -24.38 30.48 -20.86
C PRO A 1042 -25.78 30.12 -20.32
N ALA A 1043 -25.92 30.12 -18.99
CA ALA A 1043 -27.21 29.98 -18.34
C ALA A 1043 -28.15 31.11 -18.79
N ARG A 1044 -29.35 30.76 -19.26
CA ARG A 1044 -30.41 31.71 -19.61
C ARG A 1044 -30.68 32.57 -18.36
N LYS A 1045 -30.31 33.86 -18.40
CA LYS A 1045 -30.64 34.80 -17.31
C LYS A 1045 -32.18 34.86 -17.24
N PRO A 1046 -32.81 34.65 -16.07
CA PRO A 1046 -34.22 34.94 -15.92
C PRO A 1046 -34.43 36.43 -16.22
N ALA A 1047 -35.44 36.75 -17.02
CA ALA A 1047 -35.86 38.14 -17.20
C ALA A 1047 -36.08 38.75 -15.82
N ARG A 1048 -35.46 39.90 -15.55
CA ARG A 1048 -35.69 40.65 -14.31
C ARG A 1048 -37.18 40.96 -14.26
N ALA A 1049 -37.87 40.43 -13.25
CA ALA A 1049 -39.19 40.94 -12.91
C ALA A 1049 -39.00 42.41 -12.52
N THR A 1050 -39.69 43.29 -13.23
CA THR A 1050 -39.85 44.71 -12.89
C THR A 1050 -40.35 44.79 -11.44
N GLU A 1051 -39.54 45.37 -10.56
CA GLU A 1051 -39.94 45.62 -9.17
C GLU A 1051 -41.12 46.59 -9.16
N ALA A 1052 -42.23 46.17 -8.54
CA ALA A 1052 -43.33 47.08 -8.23
C ALA A 1052 -42.87 48.12 -7.21
N PRO A 1053 -43.31 49.39 -7.33
CA PRO A 1053 -42.84 50.46 -6.47
C PRO A 1053 -43.28 50.26 -5.01
N PRO A 1054 -42.49 50.73 -4.03
CA PRO A 1054 -42.79 50.55 -2.62
C PRO A 1054 -44.03 51.36 -2.22
N ARG A 1055 -44.94 50.74 -1.45
CA ARG A 1055 -46.08 51.43 -0.85
C ARG A 1055 -45.58 52.43 0.22
N PRO A 1056 -46.17 53.64 0.29
CA PRO A 1056 -45.77 54.64 1.27
C PRO A 1056 -46.15 54.21 2.69
N ALA A 1057 -45.30 54.59 3.64
CA ALA A 1057 -45.48 54.35 5.07
C ALA A 1057 -46.70 55.12 5.59
N VAL A 1058 -47.60 54.40 6.27
CA VAL A 1058 -48.71 55.01 7.02
C VAL A 1058 -48.16 55.54 8.33
N VAL A 1059 -48.29 56.86 8.54
CA VAL A 1059 -48.05 57.56 9.80
C VAL A 1059 -49.40 57.84 10.48
N ALA A 1060 -49.43 57.54 11.79
CA ALA A 1060 -50.33 58.01 12.86
C ALA A 1060 -51.85 57.73 12.77
N ARG A 1061 -52.39 57.04 13.78
CA ARG A 1061 -52.74 57.60 15.09
C ARG A 1061 -52.69 56.53 16.17
#